data_AF-A0A373DVK2-F1
#
_entry.id   AF-A0A373DVK2-F1
#
_cell.length_a   1.000
_cell.length_b   1.000
_cell.length_c   1.000
_cell.angle_alpha   90.00
_cell.angle_beta   90.00
_cell.angle_gamma   90.00
#
_symmetry.space_group_name_H-M   'P 1'
#
loop_
_entity.id
_entity.type
_entity.pdbx_description
1 polymer ?
#
loop_
_entity_poly.entity_id
_entity_poly.type
_entity_poly.pdbx_seq_one_letter_code
_entity_poly.pdbx_strand_id
1 'polypeptide(L)'
;MGALLRGAGTGASVRPGAPALRHLVEGQRHARTHRAVWECGNYQRRGVSTVSVLSGVACFRWRPAADGEQLLNVGDELGPMLVRAMLARAGVRQDRAADPSRRLLSVGSVMHFAEHGDVVWGSGVNGKVGLSALPSTLDVRAVRGPFSRTVLLDRGLAAPEVYGDPALLLPRYRPELIASERGDDTLVVPNLNDLERFTEFDGDEECAVLSPVGDPEEIVGRIARAGFVIATSLHALVLADAFGVPSRPLRAAAENPFKYLDYYAGTHRADVVFASSVAEALELGPVVAPEVDLDALERAFPWDLWNAAPPEPQTAAADAESTAHRAELGSRALPLAYAGLRARGRAQHGEIIRLLGSDPDPDAARALLRLDQFMSVNPPDRGIAREEAELLGIRLPHLQRKVAGEGRAADGSPLLSVVMPTHNVAPWVGEALETVLGQGIERMEVIVVDDHSTDGTREIVADRAERDERVTLVEAISRGGGTARNIGADHARGKYLVFCDGDDIVPDGAYAALIASLEESGSDIAFGDYLKFRPVDTWRPTQNMQAFSRARRRTTLAEEPTLMYSRPCWNKAFSREWWDSRRIRFPDVARSNDIVPMVRAYLMARSVDIVPDVVYLYRERPGGSSMTARSDSATSMLSYLSQELECAQLVAGAQRPELSEVQADLVYARDTYVQVGKYLTRWEAPSGLDRTVREALQRLLDEVSDPPTWVDPARCAVARLVGKGDFAAAKALFQALDEGTPREDAARFHAWKNVLDRLQARGLLDEAMRQRLRGLLLPVLASPVAADEIVSWWQLVGRVDHYLGNSALALVPEAGRRGGIDDWPLLFRSRAAGSLLEMEQRRADLVVRGRSTLGEDAVEPVLYCGDRADLVAVRAGETVWHRHPDGGGWEWRASFPITGLPLHQAMVPALRERMGGVVVSVSGEAPVPEYRRRDGVLYEPAGGSLIVRRRRHWGPRAVKRGLLIARDRLSRVVGR
;
A
#
# COMPACT_ATOMS: atom_id res chain seq x y z
N MET A 1 53.53 -27.53 30.97
CA MET A 1 54.08 -26.34 31.63
C MET A 1 52.95 -25.72 32.43
N GLY A 2 52.82 -25.88 33.75
CA GLY A 2 53.81 -25.60 34.78
C GLY A 2 53.28 -24.40 35.58
N ALA A 3 52.78 -24.67 36.79
CA ALA A 3 52.08 -23.77 37.72
C ALA A 3 52.78 -22.43 38.04
N LEU A 4 52.00 -21.45 38.53
CA LEU A 4 52.34 -20.28 39.40
C LEU A 4 51.29 -19.17 39.10
N LEU A 5 50.49 -18.57 40.00
CA LEU A 5 50.65 -18.17 41.39
C LEU A 5 49.28 -18.01 42.10
N ARG A 6 49.26 -18.35 43.39
CA ARG A 6 48.29 -17.89 44.40
C ARG A 6 48.78 -16.57 45.00
N GLY A 7 47.87 -15.70 45.45
CA GLY A 7 48.20 -14.57 46.31
C GLY A 7 46.95 -13.85 46.81
N ALA A 8 46.64 -14.03 48.09
CA ALA A 8 45.53 -13.41 48.81
C ALA A 8 45.76 -11.91 49.08
N GLY A 9 44.67 -11.15 49.29
CA GLY A 9 44.73 -9.77 49.77
C GLY A 9 43.35 -9.16 50.00
N THR A 10 42.95 -9.11 51.26
CA THR A 10 41.77 -8.45 51.85
C THR A 10 41.79 -6.92 51.69
N GLY A 11 40.63 -6.28 51.54
CA GLY A 11 40.49 -4.83 51.76
C GLY A 11 39.18 -4.25 51.21
N ALA A 12 38.37 -3.71 52.11
CA ALA A 12 37.04 -3.19 51.83
C ALA A 12 37.01 -1.76 51.25
N SER A 13 35.87 -1.46 50.62
CA SER A 13 35.17 -0.17 50.48
C SER A 13 35.28 0.59 49.15
N VAL A 14 34.14 1.24 48.84
CA VAL A 14 33.83 2.25 47.81
C VAL A 14 33.12 1.73 46.54
N ARG A 15 31.78 1.83 46.53
CA ARG A 15 30.94 2.02 45.31
C ARG A 15 31.12 3.47 44.81
N PRO A 16 30.90 3.88 43.53
CA PRO A 16 29.88 3.38 42.59
C PRO A 16 30.30 3.30 41.09
N GLY A 17 29.43 2.76 40.22
CA GLY A 17 29.48 2.96 38.76
C GLY A 17 29.35 1.68 37.91
N ALA A 18 28.25 1.56 37.16
CA ALA A 18 28.01 0.61 36.05
C ALA A 18 29.08 0.79 34.93
N PRO A 19 29.30 -0.12 33.94
CA PRO A 19 28.28 -0.87 33.17
C PRO A 19 28.68 -2.30 32.72
N ALA A 20 27.76 -2.95 31.97
CA ALA A 20 27.98 -3.95 30.90
C ALA A 20 27.22 -5.28 31.05
N LEU A 21 26.03 -5.28 30.45
CA LEU A 21 25.45 -6.35 29.64
C LEU A 21 26.48 -7.32 29.03
N ARG A 22 26.39 -8.60 29.42
CA ARG A 22 26.66 -9.81 28.62
C ARG A 22 26.60 -11.01 29.56
N HIS A 23 25.49 -11.75 29.53
CA HIS A 23 25.39 -13.20 29.74
C HIS A 23 23.93 -13.57 30.04
N LEU A 24 23.18 -13.97 29.01
CA LEU A 24 22.00 -14.85 29.12
C LEU A 24 21.59 -15.32 27.70
N VAL A 25 22.52 -16.00 27.02
CA VAL A 25 22.22 -16.88 25.89
C VAL A 25 23.03 -18.14 26.13
N GLU A 26 22.49 -19.05 26.95
CA GLU A 26 22.86 -20.48 27.00
C GLU A 26 22.07 -21.12 28.14
N GLY A 27 20.88 -21.65 27.84
CA GLY A 27 20.02 -22.17 28.89
C GLY A 27 18.83 -23.02 28.47
N GLN A 28 18.72 -23.51 27.23
CA GLN A 28 17.75 -24.56 26.90
C GLN A 28 18.28 -25.49 25.79
N ARG A 29 19.24 -26.33 26.16
CA ARG A 29 19.39 -27.68 25.59
C ARG A 29 19.24 -28.62 26.78
N HIS A 30 18.22 -29.49 26.74
CA HIS A 30 18.07 -30.80 27.42
C HIS A 30 16.63 -31.00 27.90
N ALA A 31 15.78 -31.56 27.04
CA ALA A 31 14.73 -32.49 27.44
C ALA A 31 14.30 -33.34 26.23
N ARG A 32 14.95 -34.50 26.05
CA ARG A 32 14.44 -35.59 25.21
C ARG A 32 13.76 -36.62 26.11
N THR A 33 12.70 -37.21 25.57
CA THR A 33 12.03 -38.51 25.87
C THR A 33 10.70 -38.44 26.61
N HIS A 34 9.60 -38.47 25.85
CA HIS A 34 8.64 -39.59 25.83
C HIS A 34 7.82 -39.51 24.53
N ARG A 35 7.96 -40.54 23.69
CA ARG A 35 7.41 -40.64 22.33
C ARG A 35 6.14 -41.48 22.41
N ALA A 36 4.96 -40.88 22.25
CA ALA A 36 3.73 -41.58 21.92
C ALA A 36 3.37 -41.25 20.47
N VAL A 37 3.43 -42.27 19.62
CA VAL A 37 3.17 -42.21 18.18
C VAL A 37 1.67 -42.06 17.96
N TRP A 38 1.25 -41.07 17.18
CA TRP A 38 -0.10 -40.97 16.63
C TRP A 38 0.00 -40.80 15.11
N GLU A 39 -0.46 -41.81 14.38
CA GLU A 39 -0.46 -41.85 12.91
C GLU A 39 -1.54 -40.93 12.34
N CYS A 40 -1.15 -40.01 11.46
CA CYS A 40 -2.07 -39.25 10.61
C CYS A 40 -2.31 -40.02 9.30
N GLY A 41 -3.56 -40.41 9.06
CA GLY A 41 -4.03 -40.91 7.77
C GLY A 41 -4.01 -39.83 6.69
N ASN A 42 -3.65 -40.24 5.48
CA ASN A 42 -3.38 -39.40 4.30
C ASN A 42 -4.57 -38.52 3.87
N TYR A 43 -4.42 -37.21 4.00
CA TYR A 43 -5.08 -36.19 3.16
C TYR A 43 -4.02 -35.18 2.71
N GLN A 44 -3.42 -35.42 1.54
CA GLN A 44 -2.50 -34.48 0.88
C GLN A 44 -3.13 -34.01 -0.43
N ARG A 45 -3.79 -32.84 -0.44
CA ARG A 45 -3.84 -31.93 -1.60
C ARG A 45 -4.03 -30.49 -1.12
N ARG A 46 -3.13 -29.61 -1.58
CA ARG A 46 -2.99 -28.15 -1.37
C ARG A 46 -2.36 -27.72 -0.04
N GLY A 47 -1.25 -26.98 -0.14
CA GLY A 47 -0.35 -26.65 0.96
C GLY A 47 -0.87 -25.53 1.88
N VAL A 48 -0.44 -25.63 3.14
CA VAL A 48 -0.61 -24.69 4.28
C VAL A 48 -1.97 -24.68 4.98
N SER A 49 -2.48 -25.86 5.34
CA SER A 49 -3.48 -26.01 6.42
C SER A 49 -3.15 -27.26 7.24
N THR A 50 -3.00 -27.12 8.56
CA THR A 50 -2.92 -28.28 9.45
C THR A 50 -4.10 -28.26 10.40
N VAL A 51 -4.81 -29.39 10.44
CA VAL A 51 -5.99 -29.57 11.27
C VAL A 51 -5.60 -30.32 12.54
N SER A 52 -6.18 -29.96 13.68
CA SER A 52 -6.18 -30.80 14.87
C SER A 52 -7.41 -31.70 14.83
N VAL A 53 -7.22 -33.00 14.59
CA VAL A 53 -8.33 -33.96 14.64
C VAL A 53 -8.58 -34.33 16.11
N LEU A 54 -9.73 -33.93 16.63
CA LEU A 54 -10.17 -34.22 18.00
C LEU A 54 -11.37 -35.16 17.95
N SER A 55 -11.18 -36.41 18.38
CA SER A 55 -12.23 -37.44 18.39
C SER A 55 -13.01 -37.52 17.06
N GLY A 56 -12.28 -37.52 15.93
CA GLY A 56 -12.83 -37.64 14.58
C GLY A 56 -13.24 -36.34 13.89
N VAL A 57 -13.30 -35.20 14.59
CA VAL A 57 -13.66 -33.89 14.01
C VAL A 57 -12.42 -33.04 13.77
N ALA A 58 -12.38 -32.43 12.59
CA ALA A 58 -11.31 -31.53 12.18
C ALA A 58 -11.47 -30.13 12.82
N CYS A 59 -10.67 -29.80 13.83
CA CYS A 59 -10.59 -28.45 14.38
C CYS A 59 -9.50 -27.65 13.66
N PHE A 60 -9.90 -26.56 12.99
CA PHE A 60 -8.98 -25.74 12.20
C PHE A 60 -8.03 -24.97 13.11
N ARG A 61 -6.75 -24.95 12.73
CA ARG A 61 -5.74 -24.02 13.25
C ARG A 61 -4.82 -23.61 12.11
N TRP A 62 -4.32 -22.39 12.16
CA TRP A 62 -3.34 -21.96 11.17
C TRP A 62 -1.94 -22.39 11.60
N ARG A 63 -1.16 -23.01 10.71
CA ARG A 63 0.28 -23.21 10.89
C ARG A 63 1.03 -22.99 9.57
N PRO A 64 2.12 -22.21 9.58
CA PRO A 64 2.98 -22.05 8.40
C PRO A 64 3.76 -23.35 8.11
N ALA A 65 3.96 -23.69 6.83
CA ALA A 65 4.68 -24.90 6.41
C ALA A 65 6.11 -24.58 5.95
N ALA A 66 7.13 -25.06 6.67
CA ALA A 66 8.51 -25.30 6.19
C ALA A 66 9.35 -26.10 7.22
N ASP A 67 10.43 -26.71 6.76
CA ASP A 67 11.29 -27.70 7.43
C ASP A 67 12.11 -27.15 8.63
N GLY A 68 12.08 -27.84 9.78
CA GLY A 68 12.84 -27.50 11.00
C GLY A 68 11.93 -27.15 12.19
N GLU A 69 12.39 -27.36 13.43
CA GLU A 69 11.60 -27.29 14.68
C GLU A 69 10.59 -26.12 14.70
N GLN A 70 9.29 -26.48 14.68
CA GLN A 70 8.18 -25.56 14.40
C GLN A 70 7.76 -24.78 15.65
N LEU A 71 7.64 -23.47 15.48
CA LEU A 71 7.23 -22.50 16.49
C LEU A 71 5.70 -22.50 16.68
N LEU A 72 5.21 -22.83 17.88
CA LEU A 72 3.78 -22.89 18.23
C LEU A 72 3.27 -21.49 18.62
N ASN A 73 2.40 -20.88 17.81
CA ASN A 73 1.72 -19.63 18.18
C ASN A 73 0.52 -19.94 19.10
N VAL A 74 0.47 -19.32 20.29
CA VAL A 74 -0.55 -19.61 21.31
C VAL A 74 -1.97 -19.42 20.77
N GLY A 75 -2.22 -18.35 20.01
CA GLY A 75 -3.55 -18.01 19.49
C GLY A 75 -4.16 -19.06 18.57
N ASP A 76 -3.33 -19.81 17.84
CA ASP A 76 -3.76 -20.89 16.94
C ASP A 76 -4.00 -22.22 17.68
N GLU A 77 -3.48 -22.36 18.90
CA GLU A 77 -3.59 -23.58 19.71
C GLU A 77 -4.74 -23.50 20.75
N LEU A 78 -5.23 -22.29 21.07
CA LEU A 78 -6.31 -22.07 22.05
C LEU A 78 -7.61 -22.82 21.70
N GLY A 79 -8.03 -22.79 20.43
CA GLY A 79 -9.24 -23.50 19.97
C GLY A 79 -9.15 -25.01 20.23
N PRO A 80 -8.16 -25.71 19.67
CA PRO A 80 -7.94 -27.13 19.93
C PRO A 80 -7.74 -27.48 21.42
N MET A 81 -7.08 -26.61 22.19
CA MET A 81 -6.88 -26.79 23.64
C MET A 81 -8.20 -26.77 24.41
N LEU A 82 -9.05 -25.76 24.15
CA LEU A 82 -10.36 -25.63 24.79
C LEU A 82 -11.29 -26.79 24.41
N VAL A 83 -11.41 -27.08 23.11
CA VAL A 83 -12.30 -28.15 22.62
C VAL A 83 -11.91 -29.50 23.23
N ARG A 84 -10.61 -29.80 23.33
CA ARG A 84 -10.12 -31.03 23.98
C ARG A 84 -10.55 -31.11 25.44
N ALA A 85 -10.46 -30.01 26.18
CA ALA A 85 -10.89 -29.97 27.58
C ALA A 85 -12.42 -30.14 27.74
N MET A 86 -13.21 -29.52 26.86
CA MET A 86 -14.67 -29.68 26.85
C MET A 86 -15.09 -31.12 26.57
N LEU A 87 -14.50 -31.75 25.54
CA LEU A 87 -14.79 -33.15 25.19
C LEU A 87 -14.37 -34.13 26.29
N ALA A 88 -13.20 -33.91 26.90
CA ALA A 88 -12.72 -34.72 28.01
C ALA A 88 -13.67 -34.64 29.21
N ARG A 89 -14.14 -33.43 29.56
CA ARG A 89 -15.11 -33.20 30.65
C ARG A 89 -16.47 -33.85 30.37
N ALA A 90 -16.92 -33.85 29.12
CA ALA A 90 -18.15 -34.52 28.69
C ALA A 90 -18.00 -36.04 28.51
N GLY A 91 -16.82 -36.61 28.75
CA GLY A 91 -16.58 -38.05 28.65
C GLY A 91 -16.63 -38.60 27.21
N VAL A 92 -16.43 -37.75 26.19
CA VAL A 92 -16.43 -38.17 24.79
C VAL A 92 -15.15 -38.96 24.50
N ARG A 93 -15.28 -40.28 24.31
CA ARG A 93 -14.17 -41.18 23.97
C ARG A 93 -13.73 -41.02 22.51
N GLN A 94 -12.45 -41.29 22.23
CA GLN A 94 -11.83 -41.10 20.91
C GLN A 94 -12.39 -42.04 19.81
N ASP A 95 -13.14 -43.08 20.17
CA ASP A 95 -13.70 -44.11 19.29
C ASP A 95 -15.15 -43.84 18.86
N ARG A 96 -15.77 -42.75 19.35
CA ARG A 96 -17.14 -42.39 18.96
C ARG A 96 -17.15 -41.89 17.51
N ALA A 97 -18.06 -42.44 16.70
CA ALA A 97 -18.25 -42.02 15.31
C ALA A 97 -18.72 -40.56 15.25
N ALA A 98 -17.79 -39.62 15.10
CA ALA A 98 -18.07 -38.23 14.74
C ALA A 98 -18.37 -38.13 13.25
N ASP A 99 -18.90 -36.99 12.79
CA ASP A 99 -18.99 -36.69 11.36
C ASP A 99 -17.64 -36.12 10.87
N PRO A 100 -16.79 -36.93 10.19
CA PRO A 100 -15.46 -36.47 9.77
C PRO A 100 -15.54 -35.51 8.59
N SER A 101 -16.73 -35.27 8.01
CA SER A 101 -16.91 -34.40 6.84
C SER A 101 -16.99 -32.92 7.19
N ARG A 102 -17.14 -32.56 8.47
CA ARG A 102 -17.33 -31.18 8.94
C ARG A 102 -16.15 -30.71 9.77
N ARG A 103 -15.72 -29.46 9.56
CA ARG A 103 -14.63 -28.83 10.32
C ARG A 103 -15.17 -27.76 11.25
N LEU A 104 -14.51 -27.58 12.39
CA LEU A 104 -14.80 -26.53 13.36
C LEU A 104 -13.75 -25.41 13.26
N LEU A 105 -14.21 -24.17 13.07
CA LEU A 105 -13.43 -22.96 13.23
C LEU A 105 -13.81 -22.31 14.55
N SER A 106 -12.89 -22.37 15.50
CA SER A 106 -13.04 -21.82 16.86
C SER A 106 -11.82 -20.98 17.21
N VAL A 107 -12.04 -19.85 17.90
CA VAL A 107 -10.99 -18.93 18.39
C VAL A 107 -10.20 -18.26 17.25
N GLY A 108 -9.93 -16.96 17.39
CA GLY A 108 -9.07 -16.23 16.43
C GLY A 108 -9.73 -15.79 15.13
N SER A 109 -8.91 -15.28 14.21
CA SER A 109 -9.37 -14.56 12.99
C SER A 109 -9.31 -15.42 11.73
N VAL A 110 -9.64 -16.71 11.84
CA VAL A 110 -9.41 -17.74 10.82
C VAL A 110 -10.61 -17.98 9.90
N MET A 111 -11.71 -17.24 10.07
CA MET A 111 -12.96 -17.43 9.32
C MET A 111 -12.78 -17.37 7.79
N HIS A 112 -11.79 -16.64 7.30
CA HIS A 112 -11.45 -16.55 5.87
C HIS A 112 -10.84 -17.83 5.28
N PHE A 113 -10.51 -18.83 6.10
CA PHE A 113 -10.11 -20.17 5.68
C PHE A 113 -11.26 -21.20 5.73
N ALA A 114 -12.49 -20.74 6.00
CA ALA A 114 -13.64 -21.63 6.08
C ALA A 114 -13.97 -22.22 4.69
N GLU A 115 -14.36 -23.48 4.68
CA GLU A 115 -14.88 -24.19 3.52
C GLU A 115 -16.40 -24.39 3.62
N HIS A 116 -17.03 -24.80 2.52
CA HIS A 116 -18.48 -25.02 2.49
C HIS A 116 -18.90 -26.07 3.54
N GLY A 117 -19.82 -25.68 4.43
CA GLY A 117 -20.37 -26.56 5.46
C GLY A 117 -19.59 -26.58 6.78
N ASP A 118 -18.49 -25.82 6.87
CA ASP A 118 -17.74 -25.63 8.10
C ASP A 118 -18.60 -24.96 9.19
N VAL A 119 -18.31 -25.32 10.44
CA VAL A 119 -18.98 -24.78 11.63
C VAL A 119 -18.15 -23.67 12.23
N VAL A 120 -18.77 -22.52 12.51
CA VAL A 120 -18.13 -21.38 13.16
C VAL A 120 -18.65 -21.23 14.59
N TRP A 121 -17.73 -21.26 15.56
CA TRP A 121 -18.02 -21.01 16.96
C TRP A 121 -17.07 -19.94 17.50
N GLY A 122 -17.52 -18.69 17.48
CA GLY A 122 -16.84 -17.53 18.07
C GLY A 122 -15.57 -17.05 17.34
N SER A 123 -15.24 -17.64 16.18
CA SER A 123 -14.20 -17.10 15.29
C SER A 123 -14.67 -15.80 14.63
N GLY A 124 -13.73 -14.93 14.24
CA GLY A 124 -14.01 -13.63 13.63
C GLY A 124 -13.28 -13.39 12.30
N VAL A 125 -13.62 -12.27 11.66
CA VAL A 125 -12.99 -11.82 10.40
C VAL A 125 -11.70 -11.04 10.70
N ASN A 126 -10.64 -11.27 9.92
CA ASN A 126 -9.31 -10.66 10.13
C ASN A 126 -9.18 -9.23 9.58
N GLY A 127 -10.07 -8.82 8.66
CA GLY A 127 -10.07 -7.48 8.04
C GLY A 127 -8.93 -7.22 7.03
N LYS A 128 -7.93 -8.11 6.93
CA LYS A 128 -6.84 -8.06 5.93
C LYS A 128 -7.15 -8.79 4.62
N VAL A 129 -8.13 -9.70 4.64
CA VAL A 129 -8.48 -10.57 3.51
C VAL A 129 -9.81 -10.11 2.94
N GLY A 130 -9.88 -9.97 1.61
CA GLY A 130 -11.08 -9.54 0.90
C GLY A 130 -12.28 -10.42 1.25
N LEU A 131 -13.42 -9.77 1.46
CA LEU A 131 -14.63 -10.42 1.93
C LEU A 131 -15.16 -11.50 0.94
N SER A 132 -14.68 -11.52 -0.31
CA SER A 132 -14.99 -12.55 -1.33
C SER A 132 -14.48 -13.96 -1.01
N ALA A 133 -13.66 -14.14 0.03
CA ALA A 133 -13.07 -15.44 0.39
C ALA A 133 -13.99 -16.36 1.22
N LEU A 134 -15.13 -15.88 1.73
CA LEU A 134 -16.05 -16.70 2.54
C LEU A 134 -16.92 -17.60 1.65
N PRO A 135 -17.09 -18.89 1.99
CA PRO A 135 -17.94 -19.81 1.24
C PRO A 135 -19.42 -19.42 1.37
N SER A 136 -20.24 -19.82 0.40
CA SER A 136 -21.68 -19.52 0.38
C SER A 136 -22.52 -20.32 1.39
N THR A 137 -21.91 -21.28 2.09
CA THR A 137 -22.58 -22.08 3.12
C THR A 137 -21.69 -22.26 4.34
N LEU A 138 -22.14 -21.76 5.49
CA LEU A 138 -21.52 -21.94 6.80
C LEU A 138 -22.60 -22.24 7.85
N ASP A 139 -22.25 -23.05 8.83
CA ASP A 139 -23.07 -23.27 10.03
C ASP A 139 -22.52 -22.41 11.17
N VAL A 140 -23.13 -21.25 11.39
CA VAL A 140 -22.63 -20.26 12.35
C VAL A 140 -23.38 -20.39 13.67
N ARG A 141 -22.66 -20.78 14.73
CA ARG A 141 -23.21 -20.95 16.08
C ARG A 141 -22.96 -19.75 16.99
N ALA A 142 -21.83 -19.10 16.81
CA ALA A 142 -21.43 -17.87 17.48
C ALA A 142 -20.36 -17.16 16.65
N VAL A 143 -20.17 -15.86 16.86
CA VAL A 143 -19.07 -15.09 16.24
C VAL A 143 -18.38 -14.23 17.28
N ARG A 144 -17.15 -13.80 16.99
CA ARG A 144 -16.38 -12.99 17.96
C ARG A 144 -17.09 -11.72 18.40
N GLY A 145 -17.78 -11.04 17.48
CA GLY A 145 -18.43 -9.77 17.75
C GLY A 145 -19.41 -9.32 16.65
N PRO A 146 -20.07 -8.18 16.86
CA PRO A 146 -21.14 -7.70 15.99
C PRO A 146 -20.66 -7.38 14.57
N PHE A 147 -19.41 -6.96 14.36
CA PHE A 147 -18.91 -6.64 13.02
C PHE A 147 -18.68 -7.91 12.19
N SER A 148 -18.14 -8.96 12.80
CA SER A 148 -18.05 -10.27 12.15
C SER A 148 -19.44 -10.83 11.80
N ARG A 149 -20.46 -10.57 12.63
CA ARG A 149 -21.85 -10.96 12.34
C ARG A 149 -22.40 -10.24 11.11
N THR A 150 -22.24 -8.91 11.05
CA THR A 150 -22.70 -8.10 9.90
C THR A 150 -22.12 -8.62 8.59
N VAL A 151 -20.81 -8.93 8.57
CA VAL A 151 -20.13 -9.49 7.39
C VAL A 151 -20.75 -10.81 6.88
N LEU A 152 -21.29 -11.64 7.78
CA LEU A 152 -21.95 -12.89 7.43
C LEU A 152 -23.39 -12.65 6.95
N LEU A 153 -24.13 -11.76 7.63
CA LEU A 153 -25.50 -11.41 7.26
C LEU A 153 -25.56 -10.79 5.85
N ASP A 154 -24.60 -9.92 5.51
CA ASP A 154 -24.51 -9.30 4.17
C ASP A 154 -24.27 -10.32 3.06
N ARG A 155 -23.78 -11.52 3.39
CA ARG A 155 -23.60 -12.65 2.46
C ARG A 155 -24.81 -13.57 2.40
N GLY A 156 -25.88 -13.25 3.11
CA GLY A 156 -27.04 -14.12 3.26
C GLY A 156 -26.77 -15.36 4.13
N LEU A 157 -25.69 -15.36 4.92
CA LEU A 157 -25.41 -16.42 5.88
C LEU A 157 -26.11 -16.11 7.21
N ALA A 158 -26.85 -17.09 7.74
CA ALA A 158 -27.48 -16.97 9.04
C ALA A 158 -26.41 -16.92 10.14
N ALA A 159 -26.50 -15.95 11.06
CA ALA A 159 -25.60 -15.83 12.20
C ALA A 159 -26.37 -15.32 13.44
N PRO A 160 -26.37 -16.07 14.56
CA PRO A 160 -27.07 -15.69 15.78
C PRO A 160 -26.37 -14.55 16.54
N GLU A 161 -27.10 -13.89 17.45
CA GLU A 161 -26.56 -12.86 18.35
C GLU A 161 -25.89 -13.50 19.58
N VAL A 162 -24.92 -14.38 19.32
CA VAL A 162 -24.06 -14.98 20.33
C VAL A 162 -22.64 -14.51 20.07
N TYR A 163 -22.13 -13.67 20.97
CA TYR A 163 -20.85 -12.97 20.83
C TYR A 163 -19.80 -13.47 21.82
N GLY A 164 -18.53 -13.37 21.42
CA GLY A 164 -17.38 -13.66 22.25
C GLY A 164 -16.37 -14.59 21.58
N ASP A 165 -15.11 -14.43 21.93
CA ASP A 165 -14.07 -15.40 21.57
C ASP A 165 -14.16 -16.60 22.54
N PRO A 166 -14.25 -17.85 22.06
CA PRO A 166 -14.42 -19.02 22.93
C PRO A 166 -13.30 -19.20 23.95
N ALA A 167 -12.11 -18.63 23.73
CA ALA A 167 -11.02 -18.68 24.70
C ALA A 167 -11.41 -18.06 26.06
N LEU A 168 -12.46 -17.23 26.13
CA LEU A 168 -13.07 -16.75 27.38
C LEU A 168 -13.59 -17.89 28.28
N LEU A 169 -13.92 -19.05 27.74
CA LEU A 169 -14.41 -20.21 28.49
C LEU A 169 -13.27 -21.05 29.09
N LEU A 170 -12.02 -20.76 28.75
CA LEU A 170 -10.87 -21.56 29.18
C LEU A 170 -10.79 -21.76 30.71
N PRO A 171 -11.03 -20.75 31.58
CA PRO A 171 -11.02 -20.95 33.04
C PRO A 171 -12.07 -21.96 33.55
N ARG A 172 -13.23 -22.09 32.89
CA ARG A 172 -14.28 -23.06 33.27
C ARG A 172 -13.85 -24.50 33.01
N TYR A 173 -12.99 -24.71 32.02
CA TYR A 173 -12.57 -26.03 31.53
C TYR A 173 -11.13 -26.40 31.87
N ARG A 174 -10.31 -25.42 32.26
CA ARG A 174 -8.93 -25.56 32.71
C ARG A 174 -8.70 -24.78 34.01
N PRO A 175 -9.46 -25.08 35.10
CA PRO A 175 -9.36 -24.34 36.36
C PRO A 175 -7.96 -24.39 36.99
N GLU A 176 -7.13 -25.39 36.66
CA GLU A 176 -5.74 -25.49 37.10
C GLU A 176 -4.83 -24.39 36.54
N LEU A 177 -5.26 -23.68 35.49
CA LEU A 177 -4.54 -22.52 34.93
C LEU A 177 -4.88 -21.22 35.67
N ILE A 178 -5.93 -21.23 36.50
CA ILE A 178 -6.28 -20.07 37.33
C ILE A 178 -5.21 -19.93 38.42
N ALA A 179 -4.55 -18.78 38.43
CA ALA A 179 -3.55 -18.47 39.44
C ALA A 179 -4.21 -18.24 40.81
N SER A 180 -3.67 -18.86 41.86
CA SER A 180 -4.12 -18.61 43.24
C SER A 180 -3.72 -17.23 43.75
N GLU A 181 -2.61 -16.68 43.24
CA GLU A 181 -2.09 -15.34 43.52
C GLU A 181 -1.60 -14.72 42.20
N ARG A 182 -1.77 -13.40 42.07
CA ARG A 182 -1.26 -12.64 40.92
C ARG A 182 0.13 -12.11 41.25
N GLY A 183 1.04 -12.18 40.30
CA GLY A 183 2.32 -11.51 40.39
C GLY A 183 2.17 -10.01 40.17
N ASP A 184 3.21 -9.25 40.52
CA ASP A 184 3.27 -7.80 40.29
C ASP A 184 3.80 -7.45 38.88
N ASP A 185 4.20 -8.46 38.10
CA ASP A 185 4.84 -8.29 36.80
C ASP A 185 3.86 -7.75 35.75
N THR A 186 4.30 -6.72 35.02
CA THR A 186 3.63 -6.27 33.79
C THR A 186 4.19 -7.03 32.59
N LEU A 187 3.31 -7.69 31.83
CA LEU A 187 3.68 -8.43 30.62
C LEU A 187 3.35 -7.65 29.35
N VAL A 188 4.33 -7.52 28.46
CA VAL A 188 4.16 -7.00 27.11
C VAL A 188 4.08 -8.18 26.13
N VAL A 189 2.91 -8.41 25.52
CA VAL A 189 2.67 -9.56 24.63
C VAL A 189 2.46 -9.09 23.18
N PRO A 190 3.49 -9.17 22.32
CA PRO A 190 3.37 -8.75 20.93
C PRO A 190 2.55 -9.74 20.10
N ASN A 191 1.92 -9.24 19.03
CA ASN A 191 1.41 -10.07 17.96
C ASN A 191 2.58 -10.76 17.22
N LEU A 192 2.36 -11.94 16.62
CA LEU A 192 3.37 -12.64 15.83
C LEU A 192 3.99 -11.75 14.73
N ASN A 193 3.18 -10.95 14.04
CA ASN A 193 3.66 -10.04 12.98
C ASN A 193 4.32 -8.76 13.52
N ASP A 194 4.18 -8.49 14.81
CA ASP A 194 4.86 -7.38 15.49
C ASP A 194 6.09 -7.87 16.27
N LEU A 195 6.40 -9.18 16.29
CA LEU A 195 7.41 -9.75 17.20
C LEU A 195 8.80 -9.11 17.03
N GLU A 196 9.22 -8.84 15.78
CA GLU A 196 10.49 -8.16 15.47
C GLU A 196 10.55 -6.73 16.02
N ARG A 197 9.41 -6.06 16.22
CA ARG A 197 9.37 -4.72 16.84
C ARG A 197 9.77 -4.76 18.31
N PHE A 198 9.61 -5.92 18.96
CA PHE A 198 9.86 -6.11 20.38
C PHE A 198 11.10 -6.96 20.67
N THR A 199 11.87 -7.38 19.64
CA THR A 199 13.15 -8.10 19.82
C THR A 199 14.30 -7.19 20.25
N GLU A 200 14.22 -5.89 19.95
CA GLU A 200 15.20 -4.86 20.39
C GLU A 200 14.67 -4.02 21.56
N PHE A 201 13.50 -4.36 22.11
CA PHE A 201 12.95 -3.67 23.27
C PHE A 201 13.73 -4.09 24.52
N ASP A 202 14.79 -3.34 24.84
CA ASP A 202 15.40 -3.35 26.18
C ASP A 202 14.34 -2.78 27.13
N GLY A 203 13.59 -3.66 27.79
CA GLY A 203 12.60 -3.23 28.77
C GLY A 203 13.25 -2.39 29.87
N ASP A 204 12.56 -1.35 30.34
CA ASP A 204 12.84 -0.83 31.68
C ASP A 204 12.61 -1.95 32.72
N GLU A 205 13.25 -1.86 33.89
CA GLU A 205 13.24 -2.90 34.96
C GLU A 205 11.83 -3.36 35.43
N GLU A 206 10.74 -2.73 34.96
CA GLU A 206 9.35 -2.96 35.38
C GLU A 206 8.46 -3.79 34.40
N CYS A 207 8.88 -4.04 33.14
CA CYS A 207 8.06 -4.74 32.15
C CYS A 207 8.78 -5.93 31.48
N ALA A 208 8.15 -7.11 31.44
CA ALA A 208 8.69 -8.28 30.77
C ALA A 208 7.98 -8.57 29.43
N VAL A 209 8.75 -8.73 28.35
CA VAL A 209 8.20 -9.14 27.04
C VAL A 209 7.97 -10.66 27.03
N LEU A 210 6.74 -11.08 26.72
CA LEU A 210 6.37 -12.49 26.56
C LEU A 210 6.08 -12.78 25.09
N SER A 211 6.92 -13.60 24.46
CA SER A 211 6.68 -14.10 23.11
C SER A 211 5.32 -14.83 23.03
N PRO A 212 4.49 -14.58 22.00
CA PRO A 212 3.27 -15.35 21.75
C PRO A 212 3.57 -16.76 21.19
N VAL A 213 4.84 -17.06 20.96
CA VAL A 213 5.34 -18.32 20.42
C VAL A 213 6.03 -19.13 21.52
N GLY A 214 5.60 -20.38 21.73
CA GLY A 214 6.12 -21.27 22.75
C GLY A 214 5.10 -22.32 23.18
N ASP A 215 5.30 -22.96 24.33
CA ASP A 215 4.30 -23.88 24.91
C ASP A 215 3.02 -23.11 25.26
N PRO A 216 1.85 -23.44 24.66
CA PRO A 216 0.60 -22.76 24.94
C PRO A 216 0.21 -22.76 26.42
N GLU A 217 0.48 -23.84 27.17
CA GLU A 217 0.12 -23.90 28.59
C GLU A 217 0.99 -22.96 29.43
N GLU A 218 2.28 -22.88 29.12
CA GLU A 218 3.21 -21.96 29.78
C GLU A 218 2.84 -20.50 29.50
N ILE A 219 2.55 -20.16 28.24
CA ILE A 219 2.18 -18.79 27.85
C ILE A 219 0.86 -18.38 28.50
N VAL A 220 -0.16 -19.24 28.46
CA VAL A 220 -1.45 -18.99 29.13
C VAL A 220 -1.25 -18.85 30.64
N GLY A 221 -0.46 -19.73 31.26
CA GLY A 221 -0.16 -19.68 32.69
C GLY A 221 0.57 -18.40 33.11
N ARG A 222 1.50 -17.90 32.28
CA ARG A 222 2.19 -16.61 32.52
C ARG A 222 1.23 -15.43 32.40
N ILE A 223 0.38 -15.42 31.39
CA ILE A 223 -0.66 -14.37 31.23
C ILE A 223 -1.62 -14.40 32.43
N ALA A 224 -2.10 -15.57 32.84
CA ALA A 224 -3.05 -15.73 33.95
C ALA A 224 -2.47 -15.31 35.31
N ARG A 225 -1.14 -15.34 35.47
CA ARG A 225 -0.43 -14.91 36.69
C ARG A 225 0.04 -13.45 36.65
N ALA A 226 -0.07 -12.76 35.52
CA ALA A 226 0.43 -11.40 35.40
C ALA A 226 -0.36 -10.41 36.27
N GLY A 227 0.32 -9.36 36.74
CA GLY A 227 -0.31 -8.24 37.42
C GLY A 227 -1.03 -7.34 36.43
N PHE A 228 -0.43 -7.14 35.25
CA PHE A 228 -0.97 -6.33 34.17
C PHE A 228 -0.52 -6.84 32.79
N VAL A 229 -1.40 -6.79 31.79
CA VAL A 229 -1.08 -7.23 30.42
C VAL A 229 -1.22 -6.08 29.43
N ILE A 230 -0.13 -5.75 28.74
CA ILE A 230 -0.10 -4.81 27.63
C ILE A 230 0.14 -5.62 26.36
N ALA A 231 -0.72 -5.53 25.35
CA ALA A 231 -0.57 -6.43 24.21
C ALA A 231 -0.97 -5.82 22.87
N THR A 232 -0.15 -6.09 21.85
CA THR A 232 -0.59 -6.01 20.44
C THR A 232 -1.19 -7.35 19.97
N SER A 233 -1.03 -8.44 20.74
CA SER A 233 -1.72 -9.72 20.50
C SER A 233 -3.17 -9.70 21.00
N LEU A 234 -4.15 -9.87 20.10
CA LEU A 234 -5.57 -9.96 20.49
C LEU A 234 -5.82 -11.12 21.44
N HIS A 235 -5.23 -12.29 21.20
CA HIS A 235 -5.45 -13.46 22.05
C HIS A 235 -4.85 -13.29 23.44
N ALA A 236 -3.78 -12.51 23.60
CA ALA A 236 -3.28 -12.18 24.92
C ALA A 236 -4.27 -11.31 25.71
N LEU A 237 -4.95 -10.37 25.04
CA LEU A 237 -6.03 -9.57 25.63
C LEU A 237 -7.23 -10.44 26.00
N VAL A 238 -7.65 -11.33 25.11
CA VAL A 238 -8.76 -12.27 25.35
C VAL A 238 -8.44 -13.20 26.54
N LEU A 239 -7.21 -13.70 26.63
CA LEU A 239 -6.78 -14.53 27.76
C LEU A 239 -6.72 -13.72 29.05
N ALA A 240 -6.19 -12.50 29.02
CA ALA A 240 -6.19 -11.63 30.18
C ALA A 240 -7.62 -11.40 30.68
N ASP A 241 -8.54 -11.07 29.78
CA ASP A 241 -9.96 -10.93 30.07
C ASP A 241 -10.59 -12.23 30.64
N ALA A 242 -10.25 -13.39 30.08
CA ALA A 242 -10.73 -14.69 30.56
C ALA A 242 -10.32 -14.97 32.02
N PHE A 243 -9.05 -14.72 32.35
CA PHE A 243 -8.51 -14.93 33.70
C PHE A 243 -8.72 -13.70 34.62
N GLY A 244 -9.43 -12.68 34.15
CA GLY A 244 -9.69 -11.43 34.88
C GLY A 244 -8.45 -10.59 35.13
N VAL A 245 -7.37 -10.78 34.37
CA VAL A 245 -6.12 -10.03 34.44
C VAL A 245 -6.32 -8.65 33.82
N PRO A 246 -6.09 -7.55 34.56
CA PRO A 246 -6.24 -6.22 34.02
C PRO A 246 -5.31 -6.04 32.81
N SER A 247 -5.85 -5.50 31.72
CA SER A 247 -5.11 -5.40 30.47
C SER A 247 -5.40 -4.12 29.70
N ARG A 248 -4.47 -3.76 28.80
CA ARG A 248 -4.56 -2.60 27.92
C ARG A 248 -4.06 -2.97 26.52
N PRO A 249 -4.86 -2.75 25.47
CA PRO A 249 -4.37 -2.95 24.11
C PRO A 249 -3.31 -1.91 23.75
N LEU A 250 -2.23 -2.37 23.13
CA LEU A 250 -1.19 -1.55 22.51
C LEU A 250 -1.42 -1.53 20.99
N ARG A 251 -1.15 -0.40 20.34
CA ARG A 251 -1.35 -0.27 18.90
C ARG A 251 -0.38 -1.16 18.11
N ALA A 252 -0.96 -2.10 17.36
CA ALA A 252 -0.23 -2.98 16.45
C ALA A 252 0.23 -2.22 15.19
N ALA A 253 1.45 -2.49 14.71
CA ALA A 253 1.99 -1.86 13.51
C ALA A 253 1.58 -2.63 12.24
N ALA A 254 1.50 -3.96 12.35
CA ALA A 254 1.21 -4.84 11.22
C ALA A 254 -0.24 -5.35 11.17
N GLU A 255 -1.10 -5.05 12.16
CA GLU A 255 -2.46 -5.61 12.27
C GLU A 255 -3.59 -4.61 12.00
N ASN A 256 -4.69 -5.10 11.41
CA ASN A 256 -5.88 -4.28 11.18
C ASN A 256 -6.66 -4.11 12.51
N PRO A 257 -7.06 -2.89 12.90
CA PRO A 257 -7.81 -2.64 14.13
C PRO A 257 -9.17 -3.35 14.17
N PHE A 258 -9.74 -3.72 13.02
CA PHE A 258 -11.05 -4.37 12.89
C PHE A 258 -11.25 -5.52 13.88
N LYS A 259 -10.28 -6.44 13.98
CA LYS A 259 -10.42 -7.64 14.82
C LYS A 259 -10.45 -7.33 16.33
N TYR A 260 -9.83 -6.23 16.75
CA TYR A 260 -9.81 -5.80 18.14
C TYR A 260 -11.11 -5.06 18.48
N LEU A 261 -11.54 -4.15 17.61
CA LEU A 261 -12.79 -3.42 17.78
C LEU A 261 -14.01 -4.35 17.76
N ASP A 262 -13.99 -5.36 16.89
CA ASP A 262 -15.02 -6.41 16.84
C ASP A 262 -15.10 -7.19 18.17
N TYR A 263 -13.95 -7.55 18.76
CA TYR A 263 -13.90 -8.21 20.07
C TYR A 263 -14.40 -7.30 21.21
N TYR A 264 -13.88 -6.07 21.31
CA TYR A 264 -14.27 -5.15 22.36
C TYR A 264 -15.75 -4.74 22.27
N ALA A 265 -16.30 -4.57 21.06
CA ALA A 265 -17.73 -4.37 20.86
C ALA A 265 -18.55 -5.60 21.27
N GLY A 266 -18.07 -6.81 20.98
CA GLY A 266 -18.70 -8.08 21.40
C GLY A 266 -18.65 -8.35 22.91
N THR A 267 -17.89 -7.55 23.67
CA THR A 267 -17.76 -7.63 25.13
C THR A 267 -18.26 -6.37 25.84
N HIS A 268 -19.08 -5.55 25.15
CA HIS A 268 -19.68 -4.30 25.64
C HIS A 268 -18.69 -3.18 26.04
N ARG A 269 -17.53 -3.14 25.39
CA ARG A 269 -16.42 -2.18 25.66
C ARG A 269 -16.01 -1.41 24.41
N ALA A 270 -16.98 -0.88 23.68
CA ALA A 270 -16.74 -0.23 22.38
C ALA A 270 -15.89 1.05 22.44
N ASP A 271 -15.68 1.62 23.64
CA ASP A 271 -14.91 2.83 23.94
C ASP A 271 -13.43 2.56 24.30
N VAL A 272 -12.91 1.38 23.96
CA VAL A 272 -11.54 0.99 24.26
C VAL A 272 -10.49 1.94 23.65
N VAL A 273 -9.56 2.41 24.50
CA VAL A 273 -8.41 3.22 24.10
C VAL A 273 -7.18 2.34 23.96
N PHE A 274 -6.53 2.41 22.79
CA PHE A 274 -5.26 1.74 22.50
C PHE A 274 -4.11 2.66 22.89
N ALA A 275 -3.22 2.17 23.74
CA ALA A 275 -1.97 2.87 24.01
C ALA A 275 -1.06 2.87 22.76
N SER A 276 -0.26 3.91 22.60
CA SER A 276 0.77 4.03 21.55
C SER A 276 2.14 3.52 22.00
N SER A 277 2.37 3.45 23.31
CA SER A 277 3.58 2.93 23.94
C SER A 277 3.28 2.13 25.22
N VAL A 278 4.26 1.37 25.71
CA VAL A 278 4.14 0.63 26.99
C VAL A 278 3.98 1.58 28.17
N ALA A 279 4.72 2.70 28.19
CA ALA A 279 4.61 3.71 29.23
C ALA A 279 3.21 4.33 29.30
N GLU A 280 2.65 4.71 28.15
CA GLU A 280 1.27 5.21 28.09
C GLU A 280 0.25 4.15 28.52
N ALA A 281 0.49 2.88 28.22
CA ALA A 281 -0.40 1.80 28.64
C ALA A 281 -0.44 1.62 30.17
N LEU A 282 0.69 1.81 30.84
CA LEU A 282 0.79 1.82 32.30
C LEU A 282 0.06 3.03 32.90
N GLU A 283 0.21 4.21 32.30
CA GLU A 283 -0.47 5.43 32.72
C GLU A 283 -2.00 5.35 32.56
N LEU A 284 -2.48 4.80 31.43
CA LEU A 284 -3.90 4.63 31.15
C LEU A 284 -4.57 3.55 32.02
N GLY A 285 -3.78 2.66 32.62
CA GLY A 285 -4.27 1.54 33.42
C GLY A 285 -5.17 0.58 32.64
N PRO A 286 -5.89 -0.34 33.31
CA PRO A 286 -6.69 -1.37 32.64
C PRO A 286 -7.94 -0.85 31.95
N VAL A 287 -8.32 -1.56 30.87
CA VAL A 287 -9.68 -1.49 30.34
C VAL A 287 -10.62 -2.11 31.37
N VAL A 288 -11.86 -1.60 31.44
CA VAL A 288 -12.90 -2.21 32.25
C VAL A 288 -13.11 -3.70 31.88
N ALA A 289 -13.53 -4.49 32.86
CA ALA A 289 -13.75 -5.92 32.67
C ALA A 289 -14.83 -6.20 31.60
N PRO A 290 -14.71 -7.29 30.83
CA PRO A 290 -15.70 -7.66 29.82
C PRO A 290 -17.05 -8.00 30.43
N GLU A 291 -18.13 -7.62 29.74
CA GLU A 291 -19.48 -8.13 30.03
C GLU A 291 -19.87 -9.06 28.88
N VAL A 292 -19.92 -10.38 29.13
CA VAL A 292 -20.18 -11.41 28.12
C VAL A 292 -21.07 -12.49 28.71
N ASP A 293 -22.11 -12.90 27.97
CA ASP A 293 -22.91 -14.08 28.30
C ASP A 293 -22.14 -15.36 27.94
N LEU A 294 -21.24 -15.75 28.85
CA LEU A 294 -20.44 -16.97 28.72
C LEU A 294 -21.32 -18.23 28.64
N ASP A 295 -22.49 -18.22 29.26
CA ASP A 295 -23.40 -19.37 29.21
C ASP A 295 -24.04 -19.51 27.83
N ALA A 296 -24.39 -18.40 27.16
CA ALA A 296 -24.83 -18.42 25.77
C ALA A 296 -23.72 -18.88 24.82
N LEU A 297 -22.49 -18.39 25.01
CA LEU A 297 -21.33 -18.80 24.22
C LEU A 297 -21.04 -20.30 24.38
N GLU A 298 -21.15 -20.83 25.61
CA GLU A 298 -20.97 -22.25 25.93
C GLU A 298 -22.12 -23.12 25.39
N ARG A 299 -23.38 -22.69 25.51
CA ARG A 299 -24.54 -23.39 24.91
C ARG A 299 -24.46 -23.45 23.38
N ALA A 300 -23.82 -22.48 22.75
CA ALA A 300 -23.60 -22.46 21.30
C ALA A 300 -22.52 -23.47 20.84
N PHE A 301 -21.81 -24.15 21.75
CA PHE A 301 -20.83 -25.15 21.37
C PHE A 301 -21.48 -26.30 20.56
N PRO A 302 -20.92 -26.68 19.40
CA PRO A 302 -21.53 -27.64 18.48
C PRO A 302 -21.29 -29.10 18.92
N TRP A 303 -21.94 -29.55 20.00
CA TRP A 303 -21.87 -30.93 20.50
C TRP A 303 -22.30 -31.98 19.47
N ASP A 304 -23.14 -31.59 18.51
CA ASP A 304 -23.63 -32.41 17.41
C ASP A 304 -22.49 -32.94 16.51
N LEU A 305 -21.37 -32.23 16.40
CA LEU A 305 -20.20 -32.69 15.62
C LEU A 305 -19.62 -34.01 16.14
N TRP A 306 -19.79 -34.30 17.44
CA TRP A 306 -19.29 -35.52 18.10
C TRP A 306 -20.41 -36.50 18.47
N ASN A 307 -21.64 -36.30 17.97
CA ASN A 307 -22.82 -37.06 18.38
C ASN A 307 -23.01 -37.09 19.91
N ALA A 308 -22.63 -36.00 20.58
CA ALA A 308 -22.66 -35.86 22.04
C ALA A 308 -23.76 -34.88 22.46
N ALA A 309 -24.11 -34.91 23.75
CA ALA A 309 -24.98 -33.92 24.38
C ALA A 309 -24.14 -33.10 25.37
N PRO A 310 -24.52 -31.83 25.66
CA PRO A 310 -23.87 -31.05 26.70
C PRO A 310 -23.90 -31.80 28.04
N PRO A 311 -22.84 -31.72 28.85
CA PRO A 311 -22.85 -32.26 30.22
C PRO A 311 -23.92 -31.55 31.07
N GLU A 312 -24.53 -32.24 32.04
CA GLU A 312 -25.49 -31.61 32.96
C GLU A 312 -24.83 -30.44 33.71
N PRO A 313 -25.49 -29.27 33.82
CA PRO A 313 -24.92 -28.12 34.52
C PRO A 313 -24.69 -28.46 35.99
N GLN A 314 -23.44 -28.36 36.45
CA GLN A 314 -23.13 -28.45 37.87
C GLN A 314 -23.74 -27.23 38.58
N THR A 315 -24.65 -27.49 39.50
CA THR A 315 -25.17 -26.51 40.46
C THR A 315 -24.03 -26.01 41.34
N ALA A 316 -23.37 -24.92 40.91
CA ALA A 316 -22.42 -24.21 41.75
C ALA A 316 -23.19 -23.44 42.83
N ALA A 317 -23.37 -24.10 43.97
CA ALA A 317 -23.80 -23.52 45.22
C ALA A 317 -22.70 -22.58 45.76
N ALA A 318 -22.61 -21.36 45.23
CA ALA A 318 -21.82 -20.27 45.82
C ALA A 318 -22.12 -18.95 45.08
N ASP A 319 -23.35 -18.41 45.15
CA ASP A 319 -23.63 -17.03 44.72
C ASP A 319 -24.94 -16.44 45.28
N ALA A 320 -25.34 -16.89 46.46
CA ALA A 320 -26.50 -16.34 47.16
C ALA A 320 -26.27 -14.90 47.67
N GLU A 321 -25.01 -14.43 47.76
CA GLU A 321 -24.69 -13.03 48.10
C GLU A 321 -24.59 -12.10 46.88
N SER A 322 -24.27 -12.63 45.70
CA SER A 322 -24.21 -11.88 44.43
C SER A 322 -25.60 -11.45 43.92
N THR A 323 -26.62 -12.24 44.24
CA THR A 323 -27.99 -12.00 43.76
C THR A 323 -28.68 -10.84 44.49
N ALA A 324 -28.31 -10.58 45.75
CA ALA A 324 -28.82 -9.43 46.50
C ALA A 324 -28.20 -8.10 46.04
N HIS A 325 -26.91 -8.10 45.66
CA HIS A 325 -26.25 -6.92 45.09
C HIS A 325 -26.79 -6.57 43.68
N ARG A 326 -27.17 -7.57 42.88
CA ARG A 326 -27.84 -7.37 41.57
C ARG A 326 -29.25 -6.79 41.68
N ALA A 327 -29.99 -7.10 42.74
CA ALA A 327 -31.35 -6.59 42.93
C ALA A 327 -31.38 -5.11 43.36
N GLU A 328 -30.34 -4.63 44.05
CA GLU A 328 -30.21 -3.21 44.41
C GLU A 328 -29.67 -2.34 43.25
N LEU A 329 -28.78 -2.88 42.41
CA LEU A 329 -28.29 -2.22 41.19
C LEU A 329 -29.34 -2.13 40.07
N GLY A 330 -30.37 -2.99 40.10
CA GLY A 330 -31.45 -3.00 39.12
C GLY A 330 -32.54 -1.93 39.30
N SER A 331 -32.46 -1.06 40.32
CA SER A 331 -33.57 -0.14 40.64
C SER A 331 -33.24 1.35 40.78
N ARG A 332 -31.99 1.79 40.56
CA ARG A 332 -31.64 3.23 40.54
C ARG A 332 -30.54 3.58 39.53
N ALA A 333 -30.94 3.81 38.28
CA ALA A 333 -30.42 4.91 37.47
C ALA A 333 -31.40 5.19 36.32
N LEU A 334 -32.13 6.31 36.43
CA LEU A 334 -32.77 6.96 35.29
C LEU A 334 -31.74 7.16 34.15
N PRO A 335 -32.19 7.23 32.88
CA PRO A 335 -31.30 7.41 31.75
C PRO A 335 -30.48 8.68 31.99
N LEU A 336 -29.17 8.53 32.20
CA LEU A 336 -28.27 9.66 32.16
C LEU A 336 -28.42 10.27 30.78
N ALA A 337 -29.17 11.38 30.72
CA ALA A 337 -29.49 12.05 29.49
C ALA A 337 -28.19 12.29 28.72
N TYR A 338 -28.19 11.92 27.44
CA TYR A 338 -27.09 12.03 26.48
C TYR A 338 -26.26 13.33 26.66
N ALA A 339 -26.90 14.45 27.03
CA ALA A 339 -26.26 15.74 27.30
C ALA A 339 -25.20 15.73 28.44
N GLY A 340 -25.37 14.91 29.49
CA GLY A 340 -24.45 14.82 30.64
C GLY A 340 -23.15 14.06 30.33
N LEU A 341 -23.23 13.06 29.44
CA LEU A 341 -22.08 12.34 28.89
C LEU A 341 -21.31 13.23 27.87
N ARG A 342 -22.02 14.02 27.04
CA ARG A 342 -21.41 15.02 26.12
C ARG A 342 -20.61 16.11 26.83
N ALA A 343 -21.02 16.55 28.02
CA ALA A 343 -20.35 17.63 28.74
C ALA A 343 -18.99 17.21 29.34
N ARG A 344 -18.84 15.93 29.73
CA ARG A 344 -17.62 15.38 30.32
C ARG A 344 -16.57 14.99 29.28
N GLY A 345 -16.99 14.44 28.13
CA GLY A 345 -16.07 14.14 27.02
C GLY A 345 -15.43 15.38 26.38
N ARG A 346 -16.15 16.52 26.35
CA ARG A 346 -15.58 17.81 25.92
C ARG A 346 -14.49 18.36 26.85
N ALA A 347 -14.59 18.08 28.16
CA ALA A 347 -13.58 18.50 29.13
C ALA A 347 -12.27 17.70 28.95
N GLN A 348 -12.35 16.41 28.61
CA GLN A 348 -11.20 15.54 28.33
C GLN A 348 -10.57 15.79 26.95
N HIS A 349 -11.36 16.17 25.93
CA HIS A 349 -10.86 16.54 24.59
C HIS A 349 -9.92 17.76 24.62
N GLY A 350 -10.22 18.78 25.44
CA GLY A 350 -9.36 19.94 25.64
C GLY A 350 -8.06 19.64 26.37
N GLU A 351 -8.02 18.57 27.17
CA GLU A 351 -6.86 18.16 27.96
C GLU A 351 -5.90 17.26 27.14
N ILE A 352 -6.45 16.43 26.25
CA ILE A 352 -5.68 15.55 25.34
C ILE A 352 -5.01 16.34 24.20
N ILE A 353 -5.67 17.36 23.63
CA ILE A 353 -5.04 18.28 22.67
C ILE A 353 -3.91 19.09 23.32
N ARG A 354 -4.04 19.39 24.63
CA ARG A 354 -3.00 20.10 25.40
C ARG A 354 -1.82 19.20 25.76
N LEU A 355 -2.05 17.89 25.91
CA LEU A 355 -1.04 16.88 26.28
C LEU A 355 -0.22 16.36 25.09
N LEU A 356 -0.78 16.32 23.87
CA LEU A 356 -0.14 15.69 22.70
C LEU A 356 0.79 16.58 21.87
N GLY A 357 0.83 17.88 22.09
CA GLY A 357 1.73 18.78 21.34
C GLY A 357 1.46 18.80 19.81
N SER A 358 2.23 19.62 19.09
CA SER A 358 1.90 20.14 17.75
C SER A 358 1.95 19.16 16.56
N ASP A 359 2.22 17.86 16.74
CA ASP A 359 2.35 16.95 15.58
C ASP A 359 2.15 15.45 15.96
N PRO A 360 0.90 14.94 15.99
CA PRO A 360 0.64 13.51 16.22
C PRO A 360 0.79 12.67 14.93
N ASP A 361 1.35 11.47 15.08
CA ASP A 361 1.51 10.45 14.03
C ASP A 361 0.23 10.22 13.18
N PRO A 362 0.30 10.19 11.83
CA PRO A 362 -0.82 9.99 10.90
C PRO A 362 -1.74 8.80 11.17
N ASP A 363 -1.24 7.75 11.81
CA ASP A 363 -2.05 6.58 12.18
C ASP A 363 -2.76 6.76 13.52
N ALA A 364 -2.21 7.60 14.42
CA ALA A 364 -2.90 8.07 15.62
C ALA A 364 -4.02 9.04 15.29
N ALA A 365 -3.75 9.98 14.40
CA ALA A 365 -4.75 10.92 13.89
C ALA A 365 -5.90 10.19 13.17
N ARG A 366 -5.61 9.12 12.39
CA ARG A 366 -6.64 8.28 11.74
C ARG A 366 -7.46 7.44 12.72
N ALA A 367 -6.84 6.90 13.78
CA ALA A 367 -7.56 6.14 14.80
C ALA A 367 -8.44 7.05 15.67
N LEU A 368 -7.94 8.24 16.04
CA LEU A 368 -8.69 9.28 16.74
C LEU A 368 -9.83 9.84 15.89
N LEU A 369 -9.63 10.07 14.59
CA LEU A 369 -10.69 10.48 13.65
C LEU A 369 -11.79 9.43 13.51
N ARG A 370 -11.45 8.13 13.45
CA ARG A 370 -12.44 7.05 13.41
C ARG A 370 -13.25 6.91 14.70
N LEU A 371 -12.62 7.19 15.85
CA LEU A 371 -13.28 7.17 17.15
C LEU A 371 -14.14 8.44 17.37
N ASP A 372 -13.67 9.61 16.90
CA ASP A 372 -14.40 10.87 16.85
C ASP A 372 -15.65 10.75 15.96
N GLN A 373 -15.54 10.11 14.79
CA GLN A 373 -16.64 9.87 13.86
C GLN A 373 -17.69 8.88 14.36
N PHE A 374 -17.30 7.93 15.21
CA PHE A 374 -18.25 7.02 15.86
C PHE A 374 -19.06 7.71 16.96
N MET A 375 -18.51 8.77 17.57
CA MET A 375 -19.03 9.40 18.78
C MET A 375 -19.57 10.82 18.56
N SER A 376 -19.29 11.44 17.41
CA SER A 376 -19.80 12.75 17.02
C SER A 376 -21.20 12.61 16.41
N VAL A 377 -22.21 13.13 17.13
CA VAL A 377 -23.46 13.75 16.63
C VAL A 377 -24.10 13.09 15.39
N ASN A 378 -25.29 12.47 15.53
CA ASN A 378 -26.27 12.11 14.48
C ASN A 378 -25.69 11.65 13.12
N PRO A 379 -25.95 10.40 12.65
CA PRO A 379 -25.32 9.85 11.45
C PRO A 379 -25.33 10.88 10.32
N PRO A 380 -24.16 11.31 9.81
CA PRO A 380 -24.12 12.37 8.82
C PRO A 380 -24.87 11.88 7.59
N ASP A 381 -25.97 12.56 7.28
CA ASP A 381 -26.74 12.37 6.06
C ASP A 381 -25.93 12.82 4.82
N ARG A 382 -24.71 13.34 5.01
CA ARG A 382 -23.79 13.82 3.98
C ARG A 382 -22.35 13.43 4.33
N GLY A 383 -21.64 12.78 3.41
CA GLY A 383 -20.26 12.30 3.64
C GLY A 383 -20.10 10.78 3.77
N ILE A 384 -21.19 10.01 3.75
CA ILE A 384 -21.21 8.54 3.75
C ILE A 384 -21.60 8.03 2.35
N ALA A 385 -20.89 7.03 1.82
CA ALA A 385 -21.27 6.33 0.59
C ALA A 385 -22.50 5.41 0.82
N ARG A 386 -23.24 5.06 -0.22
CA ARG A 386 -24.43 4.20 -0.13
C ARG A 386 -24.11 2.86 0.55
N GLU A 387 -22.99 2.25 0.19
CA GLU A 387 -22.55 0.98 0.77
C GLU A 387 -22.24 1.14 2.26
N GLU A 388 -21.60 2.24 2.67
CA GLU A 388 -21.32 2.53 4.06
C GLU A 388 -22.63 2.77 4.84
N ALA A 389 -23.62 3.42 4.23
CA ALA A 389 -24.92 3.61 4.87
C ALA A 389 -25.75 2.32 4.97
N GLU A 390 -25.69 1.44 3.96
CA GLU A 390 -26.28 0.10 4.00
C GLU A 390 -25.64 -0.74 5.11
N LEU A 391 -24.30 -0.75 5.19
CA LEU A 391 -23.54 -1.41 6.26
C LEU A 391 -23.87 -0.88 7.66
N LEU A 392 -24.14 0.42 7.78
CA LEU A 392 -24.43 1.10 9.05
C LEU A 392 -25.93 1.11 9.39
N GLY A 393 -26.81 0.56 8.54
CA GLY A 393 -28.26 0.63 8.72
C GLY A 393 -28.82 2.06 8.68
N ILE A 394 -28.07 3.01 8.12
CA ILE A 394 -28.43 4.41 8.01
C ILE A 394 -29.30 4.60 6.78
N ARG A 395 -30.52 5.11 6.97
CA ARG A 395 -31.33 5.57 5.83
C ARG A 395 -30.77 6.90 5.33
N LEU A 396 -30.29 6.94 4.08
CA LEU A 396 -29.91 8.17 3.38
C LEU A 396 -31.13 8.76 2.66
N PRO A 397 -31.81 9.79 3.21
CA PRO A 397 -33.06 10.29 2.64
C PRO A 397 -32.87 10.88 1.23
N HIS A 398 -31.67 11.39 0.94
CA HIS A 398 -31.29 11.93 -0.35
C HIS A 398 -31.09 10.87 -1.44
N LEU A 399 -30.89 9.59 -1.09
CA LEU A 399 -30.76 8.47 -2.03
C LEU A 399 -32.09 7.76 -2.35
N GLN A 400 -33.17 8.07 -1.61
CA GLN A 400 -34.48 7.46 -1.83
C GLN A 400 -35.20 8.13 -3.00
N ARG A 401 -34.99 7.66 -4.24
CA ARG A 401 -35.86 8.02 -5.36
C ARG A 401 -36.87 6.91 -5.64
N LYS A 402 -38.16 7.29 -5.76
CA LYS A 402 -39.31 6.44 -6.09
C LYS A 402 -38.97 5.48 -7.23
N VAL A 403 -39.28 4.19 -7.02
CA VAL A 403 -39.27 3.15 -8.05
C VAL A 403 -40.00 3.65 -9.30
N ALA A 404 -39.39 3.41 -10.46
CA ALA A 404 -39.82 3.88 -11.77
C ALA A 404 -41.27 3.52 -12.06
N GLY A 405 -42.07 4.54 -12.36
CA GLY A 405 -43.46 4.39 -12.76
C GLY A 405 -44.24 5.69 -12.69
N GLU A 406 -43.69 6.82 -13.18
CA GLU A 406 -44.45 7.99 -13.64
C GLU A 406 -43.48 9.06 -14.20
N GLY A 407 -43.93 9.79 -15.21
CA GLY A 407 -43.12 10.48 -16.20
C GLY A 407 -42.39 11.76 -15.78
N ARG A 408 -41.43 12.12 -16.65
CA ARG A 408 -40.65 13.39 -16.75
C ARG A 408 -39.73 13.73 -15.58
N ALA A 409 -38.47 14.06 -15.92
CA ALA A 409 -37.57 14.76 -15.02
C ALA A 409 -38.31 15.98 -14.44
N ALA A 410 -38.40 16.04 -13.12
CA ALA A 410 -39.01 17.18 -12.43
C ALA A 410 -38.32 18.46 -12.91
N ASP A 411 -39.12 19.44 -13.32
CA ASP A 411 -38.69 20.80 -13.61
C ASP A 411 -37.81 21.31 -12.45
N GLY A 412 -36.50 21.46 -12.69
CA GLY A 412 -35.52 21.91 -11.70
C GLY A 412 -34.34 20.96 -11.36
N SER A 413 -34.31 19.69 -11.81
CA SER A 413 -33.14 18.83 -11.53
C SER A 413 -31.89 19.27 -12.32
N PRO A 414 -30.66 19.20 -11.74
CA PRO A 414 -29.44 19.49 -12.49
C PRO A 414 -29.31 18.63 -13.75
N LEU A 415 -28.75 19.19 -14.80
CA LEU A 415 -28.35 18.45 -16.00
C LEU A 415 -27.06 17.66 -15.73
N LEU A 416 -26.11 18.28 -15.03
CA LEU A 416 -24.78 17.73 -14.79
C LEU A 416 -24.42 17.77 -13.29
N SER A 417 -23.89 16.67 -12.77
CA SER A 417 -23.15 16.65 -11.50
C SER A 417 -21.67 16.44 -11.78
N VAL A 418 -20.84 17.34 -11.25
CA VAL A 418 -19.39 17.24 -11.26
C VAL A 418 -18.93 16.77 -9.88
N VAL A 419 -18.32 15.59 -9.78
CA VAL A 419 -17.74 15.09 -8.54
C VAL A 419 -16.26 15.43 -8.50
N MET A 420 -15.85 16.17 -7.47
CA MET A 420 -14.49 16.67 -7.32
C MET A 420 -13.84 16.18 -6.02
N PRO A 421 -13.10 15.06 -6.03
CA PRO A 421 -12.32 14.65 -4.87
C PRO A 421 -11.14 15.61 -4.65
N THR A 422 -10.89 15.96 -3.39
CA THR A 422 -9.83 16.89 -2.99
C THR A 422 -9.04 16.33 -1.80
N HIS A 423 -7.71 16.41 -1.85
CA HIS A 423 -6.82 16.11 -0.73
C HIS A 423 -5.52 16.91 -0.88
N ASN A 424 -5.29 17.91 -0.04
CA ASN A 424 -4.09 18.73 -0.04
C ASN A 424 -3.76 19.32 -1.43
N VAL A 425 -4.74 20.06 -1.98
CA VAL A 425 -4.69 20.69 -3.30
C VAL A 425 -4.95 22.20 -3.24
N ALA A 426 -4.70 22.86 -2.11
CA ALA A 426 -4.95 24.29 -1.91
C ALA A 426 -4.33 25.18 -3.00
N PRO A 427 -3.11 24.89 -3.53
CA PRO A 427 -2.54 25.71 -4.59
C PRO A 427 -3.29 25.67 -5.93
N TRP A 428 -4.20 24.70 -6.13
CA TRP A 428 -4.81 24.40 -7.44
C TRP A 428 -6.35 24.38 -7.42
N VAL A 429 -6.97 24.06 -6.29
CA VAL A 429 -8.43 23.86 -6.19
C VAL A 429 -9.26 25.08 -6.62
N GLY A 430 -8.77 26.29 -6.36
CA GLY A 430 -9.41 27.52 -6.84
C GLY A 430 -9.46 27.62 -8.36
N GLU A 431 -8.34 27.32 -9.04
CA GLU A 431 -8.25 27.30 -10.52
C GLU A 431 -9.12 26.18 -11.09
N ALA A 432 -9.11 24.99 -10.48
CA ALA A 432 -9.93 23.86 -10.89
C ALA A 432 -11.44 24.21 -10.85
N LEU A 433 -11.92 24.76 -9.72
CA LEU A 433 -13.30 25.20 -9.56
C LEU A 433 -13.71 26.27 -10.56
N GLU A 434 -12.85 27.26 -10.82
CA GLU A 434 -13.12 28.29 -11.83
C GLU A 434 -13.35 27.68 -13.22
N THR A 435 -12.52 26.71 -13.61
CA THR A 435 -12.61 26.09 -14.94
C THR A 435 -13.84 25.19 -15.08
N VAL A 436 -14.24 24.52 -13.99
CA VAL A 436 -15.49 23.73 -13.93
C VAL A 436 -16.71 24.64 -13.99
N LEU A 437 -16.76 25.70 -13.17
CA LEU A 437 -17.92 26.60 -13.12
C LEU A 437 -18.10 27.41 -14.41
N GLY A 438 -17.02 27.59 -15.18
CA GLY A 438 -16.99 28.27 -16.48
C GLY A 438 -17.47 27.44 -17.68
N GLN A 439 -17.97 26.22 -17.50
CA GLN A 439 -18.34 25.32 -18.61
C GLN A 439 -19.59 25.72 -19.40
N GLY A 440 -20.27 26.81 -19.04
CA GLY A 440 -21.45 27.30 -19.77
C GLY A 440 -22.69 26.40 -19.63
N ILE A 441 -22.75 25.58 -18.58
CA ILE A 441 -23.88 24.72 -18.26
C ILE A 441 -24.65 25.34 -17.10
N GLU A 442 -25.84 25.89 -17.38
CA GLU A 442 -26.65 26.60 -16.38
C GLU A 442 -27.12 25.70 -15.23
N ARG A 443 -27.62 24.50 -15.55
CA ARG A 443 -28.14 23.53 -14.57
C ARG A 443 -27.06 22.52 -14.19
N MET A 444 -26.05 22.96 -13.45
CA MET A 444 -24.96 22.10 -12.97
C MET A 444 -24.79 22.21 -11.46
N GLU A 445 -24.38 21.11 -10.84
CA GLU A 445 -23.85 21.10 -9.47
C GLU A 445 -22.42 20.57 -9.44
N VAL A 446 -21.63 21.05 -8.49
CA VAL A 446 -20.26 20.63 -8.23
C VAL A 446 -20.19 20.13 -6.79
N ILE A 447 -19.96 18.84 -6.62
CA ILE A 447 -19.87 18.18 -5.33
C ILE A 447 -18.39 17.97 -5.04
N VAL A 448 -17.84 18.86 -4.24
CA VAL A 448 -16.44 18.79 -3.81
C VAL A 448 -16.37 17.93 -2.56
N VAL A 449 -15.63 16.84 -2.63
CA VAL A 449 -15.47 15.91 -1.51
C VAL A 449 -14.07 16.08 -0.94
N ASP A 450 -13.96 16.62 0.27
CA ASP A 450 -12.70 16.78 0.97
C ASP A 450 -12.33 15.49 1.71
N ASP A 451 -11.19 14.92 1.32
CA ASP A 451 -10.60 13.71 1.89
C ASP A 451 -9.62 14.09 3.02
N HIS A 452 -10.10 14.88 3.99
CA HIS A 452 -9.34 15.36 5.14
C HIS A 452 -8.07 16.16 4.79
N SER A 453 -8.23 17.24 4.03
CA SER A 453 -7.11 18.15 3.73
C SER A 453 -6.63 18.91 4.97
N THR A 454 -5.36 19.29 4.98
CA THR A 454 -4.69 20.03 6.07
C THR A 454 -3.94 21.27 5.58
N ASP A 455 -4.06 21.63 4.31
CA ASP A 455 -3.24 22.66 3.64
C ASP A 455 -4.01 23.93 3.24
N GLY A 456 -5.24 24.11 3.73
CA GLY A 456 -6.12 25.21 3.35
C GLY A 456 -7.12 24.90 2.23
N THR A 457 -7.12 23.66 1.70
CA THR A 457 -8.01 23.25 0.59
C THR A 457 -9.48 23.46 0.97
N ARG A 458 -9.87 23.01 2.16
CA ARG A 458 -11.25 23.04 2.64
C ARG A 458 -11.79 24.46 2.72
N GLU A 459 -10.99 25.38 3.24
CA GLU A 459 -11.33 26.79 3.43
C GLU A 459 -11.59 27.48 2.08
N ILE A 460 -10.75 27.18 1.07
CA ILE A 460 -10.91 27.72 -0.29
C ILE A 460 -12.22 27.22 -0.91
N VAL A 461 -12.55 25.95 -0.71
CA VAL A 461 -13.80 25.37 -1.24
C VAL A 461 -15.02 25.91 -0.49
N ALA A 462 -14.96 26.05 0.83
CA ALA A 462 -16.04 26.60 1.64
C ALA A 462 -16.36 28.05 1.23
N ASP A 463 -15.33 28.88 1.07
CA ASP A 463 -15.47 30.26 0.58
C ASP A 463 -16.11 30.33 -0.81
N ARG A 464 -15.82 29.34 -1.67
CA ARG A 464 -16.50 29.22 -2.97
C ARG A 464 -17.96 28.79 -2.83
N ALA A 465 -18.26 27.81 -1.98
CA ALA A 465 -19.61 27.29 -1.76
C ALA A 465 -20.56 28.35 -1.18
N GLU A 466 -20.05 29.29 -0.37
CA GLU A 466 -20.82 30.44 0.12
C GLU A 466 -21.21 31.43 -0.99
N ARG A 467 -20.42 31.50 -2.07
CA ARG A 467 -20.61 32.48 -3.16
C ARG A 467 -21.30 31.92 -4.39
N ASP A 468 -21.30 30.60 -4.57
CA ASP A 468 -21.88 29.93 -5.72
C ASP A 468 -22.66 28.70 -5.26
N GLU A 469 -24.00 28.80 -5.30
CA GLU A 469 -24.93 27.76 -4.84
C GLU A 469 -24.79 26.42 -5.58
N ARG A 470 -24.12 26.43 -6.75
CA ARG A 470 -23.83 25.20 -7.49
C ARG A 470 -22.77 24.36 -6.79
N VAL A 471 -21.95 24.92 -5.90
CA VAL A 471 -20.86 24.23 -5.22
C VAL A 471 -21.30 23.72 -3.85
N THR A 472 -21.19 22.42 -3.63
CA THR A 472 -21.42 21.77 -2.34
C THR A 472 -20.12 21.16 -1.84
N LEU A 473 -19.69 21.54 -0.65
CA LEU A 473 -18.60 20.89 0.07
C LEU A 473 -19.16 19.73 0.90
N VAL A 474 -18.58 18.55 0.72
CA VAL A 474 -18.86 17.35 1.51
C VAL A 474 -17.56 16.91 2.14
N GLU A 475 -17.56 16.70 3.44
CA GLU A 475 -16.42 16.11 4.14
C GLU A 475 -16.55 14.59 4.08
N ALA A 476 -15.53 13.92 3.55
CA ALA A 476 -15.48 12.47 3.59
C ALA A 476 -15.28 12.02 5.04
N ILE A 477 -15.96 10.94 5.42
CA ILE A 477 -15.79 10.34 6.74
C ILE A 477 -14.62 9.37 6.71
N SER A 478 -14.51 8.57 5.66
CA SER A 478 -13.39 7.65 5.48
C SER A 478 -12.39 8.23 4.47
N ARG A 479 -11.10 8.04 4.76
CA ARG A 479 -10.03 8.48 3.86
C ARG A 479 -9.95 7.62 2.62
N GLY A 480 -9.74 8.23 1.46
CA GLY A 480 -9.44 7.52 0.21
C GLY A 480 -10.08 8.14 -1.03
N GLY A 481 -9.31 8.26 -2.10
CA GLY A 481 -9.80 8.83 -3.36
C GLY A 481 -10.90 8.01 -4.05
N GLY A 482 -10.99 6.71 -3.79
CA GLY A 482 -12.12 5.88 -4.26
C GLY A 482 -13.40 6.20 -3.50
N THR A 483 -13.30 6.25 -2.16
CA THR A 483 -14.39 6.62 -1.27
C THR A 483 -14.91 8.03 -1.54
N ALA A 484 -14.02 9.02 -1.68
CA ALA A 484 -14.41 10.39 -1.99
C ALA A 484 -15.22 10.47 -3.30
N ARG A 485 -14.85 9.69 -4.32
CA ARG A 485 -15.62 9.62 -5.58
C ARG A 485 -16.97 8.93 -5.40
N ASN A 486 -17.04 7.85 -4.62
CA ASN A 486 -18.31 7.17 -4.33
C ASN A 486 -19.27 8.08 -3.56
N ILE A 487 -18.80 8.75 -2.51
CA ILE A 487 -19.55 9.75 -1.75
C ILE A 487 -20.11 10.79 -2.72
N GLY A 488 -19.25 11.42 -3.54
CA GLY A 488 -19.70 12.43 -4.48
C GLY A 488 -20.71 11.89 -5.51
N ALA A 489 -20.51 10.67 -6.01
CA ALA A 489 -21.44 10.02 -6.92
C ALA A 489 -22.80 9.74 -6.25
N ASP A 490 -22.84 9.37 -4.98
CA ASP A 490 -24.08 9.16 -4.24
C ASP A 490 -24.81 10.49 -3.95
N HIS A 491 -24.08 11.60 -3.75
CA HIS A 491 -24.66 12.95 -3.58
C HIS A 491 -25.16 13.59 -4.88
N ALA A 492 -24.71 13.10 -6.04
CA ALA A 492 -25.07 13.65 -7.33
C ALA A 492 -26.58 13.45 -7.64
N ARG A 493 -27.19 14.47 -8.25
CA ARG A 493 -28.61 14.51 -8.66
C ARG A 493 -28.80 14.78 -10.16
N GLY A 494 -27.71 15.05 -10.87
CA GLY A 494 -27.68 15.36 -12.28
C GLY A 494 -28.08 14.20 -13.17
N LYS A 495 -28.66 14.51 -14.34
CA LYS A 495 -28.91 13.51 -15.40
C LYS A 495 -27.61 12.84 -15.85
N TYR A 496 -26.51 13.59 -15.86
CA TYR A 496 -25.17 13.12 -16.19
C TYR A 496 -24.19 13.33 -15.04
N LEU A 497 -23.15 12.50 -15.02
CA LEU A 497 -22.11 12.48 -14.00
C LEU A 497 -20.74 12.62 -14.67
N VAL A 498 -19.88 13.50 -14.14
CA VAL A 498 -18.46 13.61 -14.52
C VAL A 498 -17.60 13.66 -13.25
N PHE A 499 -16.33 13.26 -13.37
CA PHE A 499 -15.36 13.33 -12.28
C PHE A 499 -14.23 14.31 -12.65
N CYS A 500 -13.78 15.13 -11.71
CA CYS A 500 -12.68 16.08 -11.91
C CYS A 500 -11.78 16.09 -10.68
N ASP A 501 -10.50 15.76 -10.80
CA ASP A 501 -9.60 15.86 -9.65
C ASP A 501 -9.35 17.35 -9.31
N GLY A 502 -9.26 17.68 -8.02
CA GLY A 502 -9.19 19.06 -7.53
C GLY A 502 -7.92 19.84 -7.87
N ASP A 503 -6.93 19.21 -8.53
CA ASP A 503 -5.70 19.84 -8.99
C ASP A 503 -5.62 20.06 -10.52
N ASP A 504 -6.66 19.66 -11.25
CA ASP A 504 -6.67 19.65 -12.71
C ASP A 504 -7.46 20.82 -13.33
N ILE A 505 -7.45 20.92 -14.67
CA ILE A 505 -8.13 21.99 -15.41
C ILE A 505 -9.09 21.38 -16.44
N VAL A 506 -10.29 21.93 -16.53
CA VAL A 506 -11.28 21.60 -17.55
C VAL A 506 -11.29 22.66 -18.66
N PRO A 507 -10.99 22.32 -19.93
CA PRO A 507 -11.04 23.28 -21.04
C PRO A 507 -12.44 23.87 -21.27
N ASP A 508 -12.51 25.11 -21.78
CA ASP A 508 -13.78 25.77 -22.08
C ASP A 508 -14.64 24.96 -23.06
N GLY A 509 -15.88 24.68 -22.63
CA GLY A 509 -16.88 23.93 -23.40
C GLY A 509 -16.67 22.41 -23.44
N ALA A 510 -15.69 21.87 -22.70
CA ALA A 510 -15.41 20.45 -22.63
C ALA A 510 -16.61 19.62 -22.15
N TYR A 511 -17.18 19.99 -21.01
CA TYR A 511 -18.34 19.29 -20.46
C TYR A 511 -19.58 19.50 -21.32
N ALA A 512 -19.77 20.71 -21.87
CA ALA A 512 -20.86 20.97 -22.80
C ALA A 512 -20.81 20.05 -24.04
N ALA A 513 -19.61 19.82 -24.60
CA ALA A 513 -19.41 18.91 -25.72
C ALA A 513 -19.73 17.44 -25.37
N LEU A 514 -19.27 16.96 -24.20
CA LEU A 514 -19.57 15.62 -23.72
C LEU A 514 -21.09 15.41 -23.52
N ILE A 515 -21.75 16.36 -22.85
CA ILE A 515 -23.18 16.28 -22.57
C ILE A 515 -24.02 16.41 -23.84
N ALA A 516 -23.67 17.30 -24.75
CA ALA A 516 -24.35 17.43 -26.04
C ALA A 516 -24.27 16.13 -26.85
N SER A 517 -23.12 15.43 -26.82
CA SER A 517 -22.99 14.14 -27.48
C SER A 517 -23.93 13.10 -26.86
N LEU A 518 -23.97 13.00 -25.53
CA LEU A 518 -24.84 12.06 -24.81
C LEU A 518 -26.34 12.33 -25.02
N GLU A 519 -26.75 13.60 -25.06
CA GLU A 519 -28.15 13.97 -25.33
C GLU A 519 -28.57 13.59 -26.76
N GLU A 520 -27.67 13.74 -27.74
CA GLU A 520 -27.98 13.43 -29.14
C GLU A 520 -27.90 11.91 -29.44
N SER A 521 -26.97 11.20 -28.80
CA SER A 521 -26.75 9.77 -29.04
C SER A 521 -27.62 8.88 -28.15
N GLY A 522 -27.90 9.29 -26.91
CA GLY A 522 -28.45 8.41 -25.90
C GLY A 522 -27.46 7.33 -25.42
N SER A 523 -26.16 7.50 -25.66
CA SER A 523 -25.12 6.58 -25.20
C SER A 523 -24.95 6.61 -23.67
N ASP A 524 -24.29 5.59 -23.14
CA ASP A 524 -24.09 5.44 -21.69
C ASP A 524 -22.86 6.22 -21.20
N ILE A 525 -21.85 6.35 -22.07
CA ILE A 525 -20.57 7.01 -21.79
C ILE A 525 -20.21 7.90 -22.97
N ALA A 526 -19.72 9.12 -22.69
CA ALA A 526 -19.00 9.93 -23.66
C ALA A 526 -17.63 10.26 -23.08
N PHE A 527 -16.59 10.23 -23.90
CA PHE A 527 -15.27 10.65 -23.45
C PHE A 527 -14.52 11.39 -24.54
N GLY A 528 -13.56 12.20 -24.12
CA GLY A 528 -12.77 13.04 -25.00
C GLY A 528 -11.27 12.93 -24.74
N ASP A 529 -10.52 13.60 -25.59
CA ASP A 529 -9.07 13.65 -25.53
C ASP A 529 -8.61 14.40 -24.27
N TYR A 530 -7.36 14.21 -23.87
CA TYR A 530 -6.76 14.94 -22.77
C TYR A 530 -5.28 15.24 -23.01
N LEU A 531 -4.83 16.32 -22.39
CA LEU A 531 -3.41 16.65 -22.35
C LEU A 531 -2.89 16.46 -20.93
N LYS A 532 -1.63 16.05 -20.82
CA LYS A 532 -0.89 16.14 -19.57
C LYS A 532 0.01 17.36 -19.63
N PHE A 533 0.15 18.06 -18.53
CA PHE A 533 1.09 19.15 -18.43
C PHE A 533 1.81 19.16 -17.10
N ARG A 534 3.07 19.57 -17.16
CA ARG A 534 3.93 19.90 -16.02
C ARG A 534 4.43 21.32 -16.19
N PRO A 535 5.12 21.93 -15.22
CA PRO A 535 5.57 23.31 -15.38
C PRO A 535 6.40 23.57 -16.65
N VAL A 536 7.16 22.58 -17.12
CA VAL A 536 8.08 22.73 -18.26
C VAL A 536 7.51 22.22 -19.58
N ASP A 537 6.45 21.42 -19.56
CA ASP A 537 6.00 20.72 -20.76
C ASP A 537 4.50 20.43 -20.80
N THR A 538 4.00 20.19 -21.99
CA THR A 538 2.62 19.75 -22.25
C THR A 538 2.66 18.76 -23.38
N TRP A 539 2.10 17.57 -23.16
CA TRP A 539 2.09 16.49 -24.12
C TRP A 539 0.72 15.82 -24.17
N ARG A 540 0.49 15.03 -25.23
CA ARG A 540 -0.77 14.35 -25.51
C ARG A 540 -0.58 12.83 -25.42
N PRO A 541 -0.94 12.17 -24.30
CA PRO A 541 -0.73 10.73 -24.16
C PRO A 541 -1.53 9.87 -25.15
N THR A 542 -2.64 10.41 -25.63
CA THR A 542 -3.56 9.80 -26.59
C THR A 542 -3.13 9.95 -28.05
N GLN A 543 -1.99 10.61 -28.34
CA GLN A 543 -1.59 10.95 -29.71
C GLN A 543 -1.54 9.74 -30.65
N ASN A 544 -1.19 8.56 -30.11
CA ASN A 544 -1.09 7.30 -30.84
C ASN A 544 -2.28 6.36 -30.59
N MET A 545 -3.36 6.84 -29.99
CA MET A 545 -4.57 6.06 -29.72
C MET A 545 -5.59 6.28 -30.84
N GLN A 546 -5.89 5.23 -31.60
CA GLN A 546 -6.80 5.29 -32.75
C GLN A 546 -8.20 5.76 -32.39
N ALA A 547 -8.68 5.45 -31.18
CA ALA A 547 -9.96 5.94 -30.67
C ALA A 547 -10.11 7.46 -30.80
N PHE A 548 -9.05 8.25 -30.54
CA PHE A 548 -9.10 9.72 -30.58
C PHE A 548 -8.83 10.33 -31.96
N SER A 549 -8.63 9.51 -32.99
CA SER A 549 -8.35 9.98 -34.35
C SER A 549 -9.57 10.63 -35.02
N ARG A 550 -10.78 10.24 -34.62
CA ARG A 550 -12.04 10.76 -35.18
C ARG A 550 -13.15 10.70 -34.15
N ALA A 551 -14.10 11.64 -34.25
CA ALA A 551 -15.34 11.56 -33.50
C ALA A 551 -16.13 10.31 -33.90
N ARG A 552 -16.74 9.64 -32.94
CA ARG A 552 -17.64 8.50 -33.17
C ARG A 552 -18.80 8.59 -32.20
N ARG A 553 -19.98 8.18 -32.64
CA ARG A 553 -21.15 8.08 -31.78
C ARG A 553 -21.67 6.67 -31.76
N ARG A 554 -22.23 6.26 -30.62
CA ARG A 554 -22.81 4.94 -30.41
C ARG A 554 -21.88 3.78 -30.76
N THR A 555 -20.55 3.95 -30.62
CA THR A 555 -19.62 2.85 -30.88
C THR A 555 -19.64 1.85 -29.72
N THR A 556 -19.16 0.64 -29.96
CA THR A 556 -19.05 -0.40 -28.94
C THR A 556 -17.60 -0.79 -28.69
N LEU A 557 -17.35 -1.48 -27.57
CA LEU A 557 -16.03 -2.00 -27.26
C LEU A 557 -15.56 -3.05 -28.27
N ALA A 558 -16.47 -3.73 -28.97
CA ALA A 558 -16.12 -4.67 -30.04
C ALA A 558 -15.65 -3.95 -31.32
N GLU A 559 -16.22 -2.78 -31.62
CA GLU A 559 -15.84 -1.97 -32.78
C GLU A 559 -14.58 -1.14 -32.54
N GLU A 560 -14.31 -0.79 -31.28
CA GLU A 560 -13.15 -0.02 -30.86
C GLU A 560 -12.62 -0.58 -29.52
N PRO A 561 -11.88 -1.70 -29.54
CA PRO A 561 -11.37 -2.31 -28.31
C PRO A 561 -10.28 -1.45 -27.64
N THR A 562 -9.62 -0.55 -28.40
CA THR A 562 -8.59 0.36 -27.89
C THR A 562 -9.10 1.37 -26.87
N LEU A 563 -10.41 1.48 -26.67
CA LEU A 563 -11.01 2.27 -25.58
C LEU A 563 -10.50 1.84 -24.21
N MET A 564 -10.13 0.57 -24.05
CA MET A 564 -9.52 0.07 -22.80
C MET A 564 -8.18 0.73 -22.46
N TYR A 565 -7.50 1.41 -23.40
CA TYR A 565 -6.32 2.22 -23.07
C TYR A 565 -6.65 3.49 -22.27
N SER A 566 -7.91 3.95 -22.30
CA SER A 566 -8.38 5.16 -21.62
C SER A 566 -9.10 4.81 -20.31
N ARG A 567 -8.34 4.43 -19.29
CA ARG A 567 -8.87 4.02 -17.98
C ARG A 567 -9.05 5.11 -16.90
N PRO A 568 -8.65 6.38 -17.07
CA PRO A 568 -9.01 7.41 -16.11
C PRO A 568 -10.52 7.72 -16.13
N CYS A 569 -11.12 8.04 -14.98
CA CYS A 569 -12.54 8.42 -14.94
C CYS A 569 -12.80 9.87 -15.38
N TRP A 570 -11.80 10.74 -15.30
CA TRP A 570 -11.98 12.20 -15.37
C TRP A 570 -12.12 12.79 -16.78
N ASN A 571 -11.79 12.04 -17.84
CA ASN A 571 -12.01 12.49 -19.22
C ASN A 571 -13.35 12.03 -19.80
N LYS A 572 -14.33 11.72 -18.93
CA LYS A 572 -15.58 11.05 -19.30
C LYS A 572 -16.80 11.71 -18.65
N ALA A 573 -17.92 11.62 -19.35
CA ALA A 573 -19.26 11.82 -18.83
C ALA A 573 -20.05 10.52 -18.91
N PHE A 574 -20.90 10.28 -17.90
CA PHE A 574 -21.71 9.08 -17.75
C PHE A 574 -23.18 9.43 -17.66
N SER A 575 -24.05 8.63 -18.29
CA SER A 575 -25.48 8.60 -17.95
C SER A 575 -25.64 8.15 -16.50
N ARG A 576 -26.26 9.00 -15.66
CA ARG A 576 -26.36 8.71 -14.23
C ARG A 576 -27.30 7.52 -13.95
N GLU A 577 -28.42 7.47 -14.66
CA GLU A 577 -29.37 6.35 -14.56
C GLU A 577 -28.68 5.02 -14.87
N TRP A 578 -27.89 4.98 -15.94
CA TRP A 578 -27.12 3.79 -16.30
C TRP A 578 -26.07 3.45 -15.24
N TRP A 579 -25.28 4.44 -14.79
CA TRP A 579 -24.25 4.27 -13.75
C TRP A 579 -24.83 3.63 -12.48
N ASP A 580 -25.97 4.14 -12.00
CA ASP A 580 -26.64 3.61 -10.82
C ASP A 580 -27.23 2.21 -11.05
N SER A 581 -27.87 1.98 -12.21
CA SER A 581 -28.45 0.67 -12.56
C SER A 581 -27.39 -0.44 -12.60
N ARG A 582 -26.15 -0.10 -12.94
CA ARG A 582 -25.00 -1.02 -13.01
C ARG A 582 -24.18 -1.07 -11.73
N ARG A 583 -24.54 -0.28 -10.71
CA ARG A 583 -23.84 -0.20 -9.41
C ARG A 583 -22.33 -0.03 -9.58
N ILE A 584 -21.93 0.88 -10.47
CA ILE A 584 -20.50 1.15 -10.70
C ILE A 584 -19.96 1.89 -9.47
N ARG A 585 -18.83 1.39 -8.95
CA ARG A 585 -18.20 1.87 -7.71
C ARG A 585 -16.69 1.83 -7.80
N PHE A 586 -16.03 2.80 -7.18
CA PHE A 586 -14.59 2.86 -7.04
C PHE A 586 -14.15 2.01 -5.84
N PRO A 587 -13.17 1.10 -5.99
CA PRO A 587 -12.63 0.34 -4.87
C PRO A 587 -11.84 1.24 -3.92
N ASP A 588 -11.89 0.93 -2.63
CA ASP A 588 -11.06 1.55 -1.60
C ASP A 588 -9.65 0.94 -1.62
N VAL A 589 -8.87 1.39 -2.60
CA VAL A 589 -7.46 1.02 -2.77
C VAL A 589 -6.59 2.26 -2.76
N ALA A 590 -5.38 2.10 -2.23
CA ALA A 590 -4.43 3.19 -2.07
C ALA A 590 -4.09 3.90 -3.40
N ARG A 591 -4.18 3.20 -4.54
CA ARG A 591 -3.86 3.74 -5.86
C ARG A 591 -4.64 3.06 -6.97
N SER A 592 -4.84 3.77 -8.07
CA SER A 592 -5.47 3.26 -9.30
C SER A 592 -6.89 2.75 -9.09
N ASN A 593 -7.63 3.40 -8.19
CA ASN A 593 -9.04 3.11 -7.93
C ASN A 593 -9.95 3.40 -9.14
N ASP A 594 -9.45 3.96 -10.23
CA ASP A 594 -10.18 4.23 -11.46
C ASP A 594 -10.16 3.09 -12.48
N ILE A 595 -9.11 2.25 -12.51
CA ILE A 595 -8.91 1.31 -13.61
C ILE A 595 -9.97 0.20 -13.66
N VAL A 596 -10.26 -0.44 -12.51
CA VAL A 596 -11.26 -1.53 -12.42
C VAL A 596 -12.67 -1.01 -12.73
N PRO A 597 -13.15 0.09 -12.11
CA PRO A 597 -14.47 0.63 -12.42
C PRO A 597 -14.63 1.02 -13.88
N MET A 598 -13.59 1.58 -14.50
CA MET A 598 -13.67 1.99 -15.91
C MET A 598 -13.70 0.80 -16.86
N VAL A 599 -12.90 -0.26 -16.61
CA VAL A 599 -12.99 -1.50 -17.38
C VAL A 599 -14.38 -2.13 -17.23
N ARG A 600 -14.91 -2.19 -16.00
CA ARG A 600 -16.27 -2.67 -15.74
C ARG A 600 -17.34 -1.84 -16.47
N ALA A 601 -17.19 -0.51 -16.44
CA ALA A 601 -18.08 0.42 -17.14
C ALA A 601 -18.09 0.15 -18.65
N TYR A 602 -16.93 -0.01 -19.27
CA TYR A 602 -16.82 -0.32 -20.69
C TYR A 602 -17.46 -1.65 -21.09
N LEU A 603 -17.26 -2.70 -20.27
CA LEU A 603 -17.86 -4.02 -20.52
C LEU A 603 -19.38 -4.01 -20.39
N MET A 604 -19.94 -3.12 -19.55
CA MET A 604 -21.38 -3.03 -19.28
C MET A 604 -22.12 -2.01 -20.15
N ALA A 605 -21.40 -1.11 -20.83
CA ALA A 605 -21.98 -0.05 -21.64
C ALA A 605 -22.61 -0.62 -22.91
N ARG A 606 -23.81 -0.12 -23.26
CA ARG A 606 -24.49 -0.47 -24.52
C ARG A 606 -23.82 0.22 -25.70
N SER A 607 -23.43 1.47 -25.50
CA SER A 607 -22.72 2.26 -26.50
C SER A 607 -21.95 3.42 -25.86
N VAL A 608 -20.89 3.84 -26.54
CA VAL A 608 -19.94 4.86 -26.12
C VAL A 608 -19.78 5.91 -27.22
N ASP A 609 -19.72 7.17 -26.84
CA ASP A 609 -19.38 8.29 -27.71
C ASP A 609 -17.93 8.72 -27.51
N ILE A 610 -17.28 9.08 -28.62
CA ILE A 610 -15.96 9.68 -28.65
C ILE A 610 -16.11 11.09 -29.20
N VAL A 611 -15.92 12.09 -28.34
CA VAL A 611 -15.86 13.48 -28.76
C VAL A 611 -14.43 13.80 -29.22
N PRO A 612 -14.27 14.65 -30.25
CA PRO A 612 -12.94 14.95 -30.75
C PRO A 612 -12.21 15.93 -29.81
N ASP A 613 -12.93 16.68 -28.98
CA ASP A 613 -12.38 17.72 -28.12
C ASP A 613 -11.39 17.21 -27.07
N VAL A 614 -10.41 18.06 -26.76
CA VAL A 614 -9.63 17.93 -25.52
C VAL A 614 -10.56 18.35 -24.38
N VAL A 615 -10.99 17.41 -23.57
CA VAL A 615 -11.96 17.61 -22.49
C VAL A 615 -11.32 17.72 -21.11
N TYR A 616 -10.00 17.51 -21.01
CA TYR A 616 -9.32 17.52 -19.73
C TYR A 616 -7.83 17.87 -19.85
N LEU A 617 -7.31 18.62 -18.88
CA LEU A 617 -5.88 18.91 -18.74
C LEU A 617 -5.41 18.39 -17.39
N TYR A 618 -4.71 17.26 -17.42
CA TYR A 618 -4.13 16.61 -16.25
C TYR A 618 -2.83 17.28 -15.84
N ARG A 619 -2.73 17.70 -14.58
CA ARG A 619 -1.56 18.36 -14.00
C ARG A 619 -0.65 17.34 -13.33
N GLU A 620 0.57 17.26 -13.83
CA GLU A 620 1.65 16.59 -13.12
C GLU A 620 2.31 17.55 -12.12
N ARG A 621 2.12 17.27 -10.83
CA ARG A 621 2.64 18.07 -9.71
C ARG A 621 4.17 17.90 -9.58
N PRO A 622 4.92 18.99 -9.31
CA PRO A 622 6.32 18.89 -8.92
C PRO A 622 6.46 18.22 -7.54
N GLY A 623 7.47 17.36 -7.39
CA GLY A 623 7.75 16.67 -6.12
C GLY A 623 6.87 15.42 -5.88
N GLY A 624 7.21 14.66 -4.83
CA GLY A 624 6.58 13.37 -4.50
C GLY A 624 5.21 13.43 -3.81
N SER A 625 4.47 14.54 -3.90
CA SER A 625 3.19 14.71 -3.17
C SER A 625 1.96 14.21 -3.95
N SER A 626 2.06 14.00 -5.26
CA SER A 626 1.01 13.35 -6.06
C SER A 626 1.01 11.84 -5.83
N MET A 627 -0.18 11.22 -5.80
CA MET A 627 -0.32 9.75 -5.83
C MET A 627 0.41 9.12 -7.02
N THR A 628 0.54 9.85 -8.13
CA THR A 628 1.29 9.43 -9.32
C THR A 628 2.80 9.65 -9.16
N ALA A 629 3.23 10.58 -8.31
CA ALA A 629 4.64 10.84 -8.00
C ALA A 629 5.18 9.93 -6.88
N ARG A 630 4.30 9.32 -6.07
CA ARG A 630 4.63 8.27 -5.08
C ARG A 630 4.60 6.86 -5.68
N SER A 631 4.59 6.74 -7.01
CA SER A 631 4.28 5.50 -7.75
C SER A 631 5.26 4.35 -7.58
N ASP A 632 6.36 4.57 -6.89
CA ASP A 632 7.57 3.77 -7.03
C ASP A 632 7.91 2.99 -5.75
N SER A 633 6.96 2.90 -4.80
CA SER A 633 7.07 1.99 -3.66
C SER A 633 6.54 0.61 -4.02
N ALA A 634 7.11 -0.45 -3.42
CA ALA A 634 6.60 -1.82 -3.59
C ALA A 634 5.10 -1.92 -3.27
N THR A 635 4.62 -1.21 -2.24
CA THR A 635 3.20 -1.13 -1.88
C THR A 635 2.35 -0.51 -3.01
N SER A 636 2.84 0.54 -3.67
CA SER A 636 2.17 1.16 -4.81
C SER A 636 2.10 0.23 -6.02
N MET A 637 3.17 -0.55 -6.28
CA MET A 637 3.17 -1.55 -7.34
C MET A 637 2.19 -2.69 -7.04
N LEU A 638 2.17 -3.19 -5.80
CA LEU A 638 1.25 -4.24 -5.37
C LEU A 638 -0.22 -3.80 -5.47
N SER A 639 -0.53 -2.56 -5.05
CA SER A 639 -1.87 -1.97 -5.25
C SER A 639 -2.25 -1.95 -6.72
N TYR A 640 -1.36 -1.50 -7.61
CA TYR A 640 -1.63 -1.48 -9.06
C TYR A 640 -1.83 -2.89 -9.64
N LEU A 641 -0.92 -3.83 -9.34
CA LEU A 641 -1.00 -5.20 -9.85
C LEU A 641 -2.28 -5.92 -9.39
N SER A 642 -2.75 -5.64 -8.18
CA SER A 642 -4.02 -6.19 -7.68
C SER A 642 -5.22 -5.72 -8.51
N GLN A 643 -5.24 -4.45 -8.89
CA GLN A 643 -6.29 -3.85 -9.72
C GLN A 643 -6.18 -4.33 -11.19
N GLU A 644 -4.96 -4.46 -11.70
CA GLU A 644 -4.71 -4.96 -13.06
C GLU A 644 -5.12 -6.43 -13.20
N LEU A 645 -4.89 -7.25 -12.15
CA LEU A 645 -5.34 -8.64 -12.10
C LEU A 645 -6.87 -8.73 -12.18
N GLU A 646 -7.58 -7.89 -11.43
CA GLU A 646 -9.05 -7.83 -11.52
C GLU A 646 -9.51 -7.41 -12.92
N CYS A 647 -8.83 -6.43 -13.55
CA CYS A 647 -9.11 -6.06 -14.94
C CYS A 647 -8.92 -7.26 -15.89
N ALA A 648 -7.81 -7.99 -15.76
CA ALA A 648 -7.53 -9.16 -16.59
C ALA A 648 -8.61 -10.25 -16.43
N GLN A 649 -9.07 -10.50 -15.20
CA GLN A 649 -10.14 -11.45 -14.91
C GLN A 649 -11.50 -11.02 -15.49
N LEU A 650 -11.82 -9.72 -15.43
CA LEU A 650 -13.03 -9.17 -16.06
C LEU A 650 -13.00 -9.34 -17.59
N VAL A 651 -11.84 -9.10 -18.20
CA VAL A 651 -11.65 -9.24 -19.66
C VAL A 651 -11.71 -10.71 -20.08
N ALA A 652 -11.04 -11.60 -19.36
CA ALA A 652 -11.09 -13.04 -19.60
C ALA A 652 -12.53 -13.58 -19.47
N GLY A 653 -13.26 -13.13 -18.45
CA GLY A 653 -14.67 -13.48 -18.23
C GLY A 653 -15.61 -12.98 -19.32
N ALA A 654 -15.26 -11.90 -20.04
CA ALA A 654 -16.05 -11.40 -21.16
C ALA A 654 -15.95 -12.29 -22.42
N GLN A 655 -14.95 -13.18 -22.49
CA GLN A 655 -14.72 -14.12 -23.59
C GLN A 655 -14.64 -13.45 -24.98
N ARG A 656 -13.97 -12.29 -25.06
CA ARG A 656 -13.78 -11.51 -26.29
C ARG A 656 -12.29 -11.43 -26.67
N PRO A 657 -11.82 -12.15 -27.69
CA PRO A 657 -10.40 -12.21 -28.06
C PRO A 657 -9.78 -10.84 -28.33
N GLU A 658 -10.53 -9.93 -28.95
CA GLU A 658 -10.08 -8.57 -29.26
C GLU A 658 -9.76 -7.75 -27.99
N LEU A 659 -10.42 -8.05 -26.86
CA LEU A 659 -10.16 -7.39 -25.58
C LEU A 659 -8.97 -8.01 -24.86
N SER A 660 -8.82 -9.34 -24.95
CA SER A 660 -7.65 -10.03 -24.41
C SER A 660 -6.35 -9.55 -25.06
N GLU A 661 -6.36 -9.33 -26.38
CA GLU A 661 -5.21 -8.79 -27.12
C GLU A 661 -4.84 -7.38 -26.66
N VAL A 662 -5.83 -6.50 -26.46
CA VAL A 662 -5.63 -5.15 -25.91
C VAL A 662 -5.15 -5.16 -24.46
N GLN A 663 -5.67 -6.09 -23.64
CA GLN A 663 -5.22 -6.29 -22.26
C GLN A 663 -3.76 -6.78 -22.21
N ALA A 664 -3.36 -7.67 -23.13
CA ALA A 664 -1.97 -8.10 -23.24
C ALA A 664 -1.05 -6.94 -23.69
N ASP A 665 -1.47 -6.09 -24.62
CA ASP A 665 -0.73 -4.87 -24.99
C ASP A 665 -0.57 -3.90 -23.81
N LEU A 666 -1.62 -3.73 -22.97
CA LEU A 666 -1.55 -2.95 -21.73
C LEU A 666 -0.51 -3.49 -20.75
N VAL A 667 -0.46 -4.82 -20.59
CA VAL A 667 0.41 -5.50 -19.63
C VAL A 667 1.86 -5.48 -20.08
N TYR A 668 2.12 -5.80 -21.35
CA TYR A 668 3.48 -5.99 -21.85
C TYR A 668 4.12 -4.73 -22.48
N ALA A 669 3.32 -3.76 -22.93
CA ALA A 669 3.83 -2.63 -23.73
C ALA A 669 3.47 -1.23 -23.21
N ARG A 670 2.48 -1.11 -22.31
CA ARG A 670 1.94 0.18 -21.87
C ARG A 670 1.93 0.32 -20.33
N ASP A 671 0.77 0.52 -19.73
CA ASP A 671 0.64 1.01 -18.35
C ASP A 671 1.35 0.12 -17.33
N THR A 672 1.16 -1.21 -17.41
CA THR A 672 1.81 -2.15 -16.48
C THR A 672 3.31 -2.21 -16.74
N TYR A 673 3.74 -2.22 -18.00
CA TYR A 673 5.16 -2.11 -18.36
C TYR A 673 5.79 -0.85 -17.76
N VAL A 674 5.10 0.29 -17.82
CA VAL A 674 5.56 1.54 -17.21
C VAL A 674 5.61 1.45 -15.68
N GLN A 675 4.63 0.83 -15.02
CA GLN A 675 4.70 0.64 -13.55
C GLN A 675 5.83 -0.31 -13.13
N VAL A 676 6.03 -1.41 -13.87
CA VAL A 676 7.15 -2.34 -13.65
C VAL A 676 8.48 -1.62 -13.85
N GLY A 677 8.59 -0.79 -14.90
CA GLY A 677 9.78 0.02 -15.15
C GLY A 677 10.12 0.96 -13.99
N LYS A 678 9.13 1.70 -13.50
CA LYS A 678 9.28 2.59 -12.33
C LYS A 678 9.78 1.85 -11.09
N TYR A 679 9.27 0.66 -10.83
CA TYR A 679 9.74 -0.19 -9.75
C TYR A 679 11.21 -0.61 -9.97
N LEU A 680 11.55 -1.08 -11.16
CA LEU A 680 12.90 -1.52 -11.51
C LEU A 680 13.93 -0.39 -11.44
N THR A 681 13.59 0.83 -11.82
CA THR A 681 14.48 1.99 -11.72
C THR A 681 14.94 2.23 -10.28
N ARG A 682 14.06 2.05 -9.29
CA ARG A 682 14.38 2.20 -7.85
C ARG A 682 14.86 0.93 -7.17
N TRP A 683 14.79 -0.22 -7.84
CA TRP A 683 15.23 -1.48 -7.27
C TRP A 683 16.78 -1.50 -7.20
N GLU A 684 17.34 -1.55 -5.99
CA GLU A 684 18.80 -1.57 -5.78
C GLU A 684 19.32 -2.97 -5.45
N ALA A 685 18.63 -3.68 -4.57
CA ALA A 685 19.02 -5.00 -4.09
C ALA A 685 17.78 -5.83 -3.71
N PRO A 686 17.92 -7.17 -3.61
CA PRO A 686 16.83 -8.04 -3.22
C PRO A 686 16.20 -7.66 -1.87
N SER A 687 14.87 -7.57 -1.82
CA SER A 687 14.08 -7.22 -0.63
C SER A 687 13.03 -8.28 -0.28
N GLY A 688 12.52 -8.26 0.95
CA GLY A 688 11.42 -9.15 1.37
C GLY A 688 10.14 -8.96 0.56
N LEU A 689 9.92 -7.76 0.00
CA LEU A 689 8.75 -7.40 -0.80
C LEU A 689 8.85 -7.87 -2.26
N ASP A 690 10.06 -8.15 -2.76
CA ASP A 690 10.27 -8.66 -4.13
C ASP A 690 9.54 -9.98 -4.35
N ARG A 691 9.46 -10.83 -3.31
CA ARG A 691 8.72 -12.09 -3.36
C ARG A 691 7.23 -11.84 -3.66
N THR A 692 6.64 -10.87 -2.98
CA THR A 692 5.23 -10.50 -3.13
C THR A 692 4.97 -9.83 -4.48
N VAL A 693 5.88 -8.96 -4.94
CA VAL A 693 5.79 -8.33 -6.28
C VAL A 693 5.88 -9.38 -7.38
N ARG A 694 6.84 -10.31 -7.27
CA ARG A 694 6.99 -11.45 -8.18
C ARG A 694 5.70 -12.27 -8.25
N GLU A 695 5.14 -12.65 -7.10
CA GLU A 695 3.92 -13.46 -7.03
C GLU A 695 2.71 -12.73 -7.60
N ALA A 696 2.55 -11.44 -7.28
CA ALA A 696 1.47 -10.61 -7.82
C ALA A 696 1.58 -10.47 -9.35
N LEU A 697 2.77 -10.19 -9.88
CA LEU A 697 2.97 -10.07 -11.32
C LEU A 697 2.82 -11.42 -12.02
N GLN A 698 3.34 -12.52 -11.46
CA GLN A 698 3.19 -13.84 -12.06
C GLN A 698 1.72 -14.23 -12.16
N ARG A 699 0.91 -13.98 -11.12
CA ARG A 699 -0.54 -14.20 -11.17
C ARG A 699 -1.21 -13.38 -12.28
N LEU A 700 -0.81 -12.13 -12.47
CA LEU A 700 -1.31 -11.33 -13.59
C LEU A 700 -0.91 -11.93 -14.95
N LEU A 701 0.34 -12.35 -15.11
CA LEU A 701 0.83 -12.96 -16.35
C LEU A 701 0.15 -14.30 -16.65
N ASP A 702 -0.29 -15.04 -15.63
CA ASP A 702 -1.01 -16.31 -15.79
C ASP A 702 -2.46 -16.11 -16.27
N GLU A 703 -3.07 -14.94 -16.01
CA GLU A 703 -4.43 -14.58 -16.45
C GLU A 703 -4.47 -13.90 -17.82
N VAL A 704 -3.35 -13.33 -18.27
CA VAL A 704 -3.27 -12.51 -19.49
C VAL A 704 -2.87 -13.38 -20.68
N SER A 705 -3.48 -13.15 -21.84
CA SER A 705 -3.13 -13.88 -23.07
C SER A 705 -1.70 -13.60 -23.53
N ASP A 706 -1.20 -14.41 -24.45
CA ASP A 706 0.09 -14.17 -25.07
C ASP A 706 0.19 -12.76 -25.69
N PRO A 707 1.37 -12.14 -25.64
CA PRO A 707 1.56 -10.80 -26.17
C PRO A 707 1.28 -10.76 -27.68
N PRO A 708 0.63 -9.71 -28.19
CA PRO A 708 0.47 -9.50 -29.62
C PRO A 708 1.81 -9.42 -30.35
N THR A 709 1.84 -9.78 -31.63
CA THR A 709 3.08 -9.88 -32.43
C THR A 709 3.81 -8.56 -32.65
N TRP A 710 3.13 -7.43 -32.49
CA TRP A 710 3.74 -6.09 -32.59
C TRP A 710 4.39 -5.62 -31.29
N VAL A 711 4.19 -6.31 -30.17
CA VAL A 711 4.85 -5.96 -28.91
C VAL A 711 6.32 -6.39 -28.98
N ASP A 712 7.22 -5.47 -28.62
CA ASP A 712 8.66 -5.75 -28.60
C ASP A 712 8.94 -6.96 -27.70
N PRO A 713 9.54 -8.06 -28.22
CA PRO A 713 9.81 -9.26 -27.43
C PRO A 713 10.68 -8.95 -26.21
N ALA A 714 11.57 -7.96 -26.28
CA ALA A 714 12.38 -7.53 -25.15
C ALA A 714 11.54 -6.94 -24.01
N ARG A 715 10.46 -6.20 -24.32
CA ARG A 715 9.52 -5.69 -23.31
C ARG A 715 8.75 -6.83 -22.65
N CYS A 716 8.32 -7.81 -23.43
CA CYS A 716 7.69 -9.03 -22.91
C CYS A 716 8.59 -9.75 -21.90
N ALA A 717 9.89 -9.84 -22.22
CA ALA A 717 10.85 -10.47 -21.34
C ALA A 717 11.08 -9.72 -20.03
N VAL A 718 11.01 -8.39 -20.00
CA VAL A 718 11.10 -7.62 -18.74
C VAL A 718 10.04 -8.09 -17.74
N ALA A 719 8.77 -8.11 -18.14
CA ALA A 719 7.67 -8.56 -17.26
C ALA A 719 7.84 -10.02 -16.84
N ARG A 720 8.20 -10.91 -17.78
CA ARG A 720 8.41 -12.34 -17.50
C ARG A 720 9.59 -12.58 -16.55
N LEU A 721 10.70 -11.86 -16.69
CA LEU A 721 11.85 -11.96 -15.79
C LEU A 721 11.47 -11.53 -14.36
N VAL A 722 10.72 -10.43 -14.21
CA VAL A 722 10.20 -10.01 -12.88
C VAL A 722 9.28 -11.08 -12.30
N GLY A 723 8.34 -11.63 -13.09
CA GLY A 723 7.46 -12.72 -12.66
C GLY A 723 8.22 -14.00 -12.25
N LYS A 724 9.41 -14.22 -12.79
CA LYS A 724 10.32 -15.33 -12.40
C LYS A 724 11.32 -14.96 -11.28
N GLY A 725 11.31 -13.72 -10.80
CA GLY A 725 12.17 -13.21 -9.74
C GLY A 725 13.58 -12.79 -10.18
N ASP A 726 13.83 -12.66 -11.48
CA ASP A 726 15.13 -12.24 -12.03
C ASP A 726 15.22 -10.70 -12.17
N PHE A 727 15.00 -9.97 -11.06
CA PHE A 727 14.88 -8.50 -11.02
C PHE A 727 16.10 -7.77 -11.59
N ALA A 728 17.32 -8.21 -11.27
CA ALA A 728 18.54 -7.58 -11.79
C ALA A 728 18.65 -7.67 -13.32
N ALA A 729 18.27 -8.82 -13.91
CA ALA A 729 18.24 -8.99 -15.36
C ALA A 729 17.10 -8.17 -15.98
N ALA A 730 15.93 -8.14 -15.35
CA ALA A 730 14.81 -7.31 -15.81
C ALA A 730 15.17 -5.82 -15.81
N LYS A 731 15.83 -5.32 -14.76
CA LYS A 731 16.30 -3.93 -14.64
C LYS A 731 17.28 -3.59 -15.77
N ALA A 732 18.31 -4.40 -15.95
CA ALA A 732 19.32 -4.17 -16.99
C ALA A 732 18.70 -4.14 -18.40
N LEU A 733 17.75 -5.04 -18.69
CA LEU A 733 17.04 -5.07 -19.96
C LEU A 733 16.11 -3.86 -20.12
N PHE A 734 15.38 -3.47 -19.07
CA PHE A 734 14.52 -2.29 -19.07
C PHE A 734 15.32 -0.99 -19.34
N GLN A 735 16.43 -0.80 -18.64
CA GLN A 735 17.31 0.36 -18.85
C GLN A 735 17.83 0.42 -20.29
N ALA A 736 18.23 -0.72 -20.86
CA ALA A 736 18.66 -0.77 -22.25
C ALA A 736 17.57 -0.35 -23.25
N LEU A 737 16.29 -0.62 -22.94
CA LEU A 737 15.16 -0.29 -23.81
C LEU A 737 14.70 1.17 -23.69
N ASP A 738 14.64 1.70 -22.47
CA ASP A 738 13.99 2.99 -22.19
C ASP A 738 14.97 4.13 -21.83
N GLU A 739 16.13 3.81 -21.24
CA GLU A 739 17.16 4.79 -20.83
C GLU A 739 18.39 4.77 -21.77
N GLY A 740 18.55 3.69 -22.54
CA GLY A 740 19.78 3.36 -23.27
C GLY A 740 20.82 2.70 -22.36
N THR A 741 21.81 2.01 -22.95
CA THR A 741 22.86 1.38 -22.13
C THR A 741 23.87 2.42 -21.64
N PRO A 742 24.12 2.54 -20.32
CA PRO A 742 25.16 3.42 -19.80
C PRO A 742 26.53 3.05 -20.38
N ARG A 743 27.23 4.03 -20.98
CA ARG A 743 28.54 3.80 -21.62
C ARG A 743 29.71 3.67 -20.63
N GLU A 744 29.52 4.04 -19.37
CA GLU A 744 30.61 4.12 -18.37
C GLU A 744 30.28 3.42 -17.03
N ASP A 745 29.28 2.54 -17.01
CA ASP A 745 28.98 1.73 -15.81
C ASP A 745 29.91 0.50 -15.76
N ALA A 746 30.73 0.41 -14.70
CA ALA A 746 31.70 -0.66 -14.47
C ALA A 746 31.08 -2.07 -14.44
N ALA A 747 29.75 -2.18 -14.26
CA ALA A 747 29.04 -3.46 -14.24
C ALA A 747 28.30 -3.80 -15.54
N ARG A 748 28.32 -2.95 -16.58
CA ARG A 748 27.46 -3.10 -17.78
C ARG A 748 27.61 -4.45 -18.50
N PHE A 749 28.83 -4.96 -18.67
CA PHE A 749 29.05 -6.22 -19.37
C PHE A 749 28.58 -7.42 -18.54
N HIS A 750 28.76 -7.34 -17.22
CA HIS A 750 28.26 -8.35 -16.29
C HIS A 750 26.72 -8.36 -16.26
N ALA A 751 26.09 -7.19 -16.26
CA ALA A 751 24.64 -7.05 -16.33
C ALA A 751 24.07 -7.70 -17.61
N TRP A 752 24.66 -7.41 -18.78
CA TRP A 752 24.24 -8.01 -20.05
C TRP A 752 24.50 -9.51 -20.14
N LYS A 753 25.62 -9.98 -19.59
CA LYS A 753 25.90 -11.42 -19.48
C LYS A 753 24.80 -12.09 -18.66
N ASN A 754 24.44 -11.50 -17.51
CA ASN A 754 23.35 -12.01 -16.68
C ASN A 754 22.00 -11.98 -17.41
N VAL A 755 21.69 -10.92 -18.17
CA VAL A 755 20.48 -10.88 -19.02
C VAL A 755 20.42 -12.08 -19.96
N LEU A 756 21.48 -12.34 -20.72
CA LEU A 756 21.53 -13.47 -21.66
C LEU A 756 21.41 -14.83 -20.94
N ASP A 757 22.16 -15.02 -19.86
CA ASP A 757 22.13 -16.25 -19.07
C ASP A 757 20.71 -16.51 -18.52
N ARG A 758 20.01 -15.47 -18.02
CA ARG A 758 18.64 -15.59 -17.51
C ARG A 758 17.61 -15.80 -18.61
N LEU A 759 17.69 -15.08 -19.72
CA LEU A 759 16.79 -15.29 -20.86
C LEU A 759 16.90 -16.73 -21.39
N GLN A 760 18.11 -17.26 -21.52
CA GLN A 760 18.31 -18.66 -21.92
C GLN A 760 17.74 -19.62 -20.87
N ALA A 761 18.06 -19.43 -19.59
CA ALA A 761 17.61 -20.31 -18.52
C ALA A 761 16.08 -20.35 -18.36
N ARG A 762 15.39 -19.26 -18.73
CA ARG A 762 13.92 -19.16 -18.70
C ARG A 762 13.26 -19.53 -20.03
N GLY A 763 14.02 -19.92 -21.05
CA GLY A 763 13.48 -20.27 -22.37
C GLY A 763 12.88 -19.08 -23.14
N LEU A 764 13.37 -17.87 -22.89
CA LEU A 764 12.88 -16.62 -23.49
C LEU A 764 13.69 -16.17 -24.73
N LEU A 765 14.60 -17.01 -25.25
CA LEU A 765 15.45 -16.74 -26.41
C LEU A 765 14.95 -17.41 -27.70
N ASP A 766 13.76 -17.01 -28.17
CA ASP A 766 13.29 -17.32 -29.52
C ASP A 766 14.03 -16.49 -30.60
N GLU A 767 13.79 -16.74 -31.89
CA GLU A 767 14.52 -16.03 -32.96
C GLU A 767 14.21 -14.53 -33.00
N ALA A 768 12.98 -14.12 -32.68
CA ALA A 768 12.60 -12.71 -32.64
C ALA A 768 13.36 -11.97 -31.54
N MET A 769 13.45 -12.57 -30.35
CA MET A 769 14.27 -12.08 -29.24
C MET A 769 15.76 -12.04 -29.63
N ARG A 770 16.29 -13.10 -30.26
CA ARG A 770 17.70 -13.13 -30.70
C ARG A 770 18.01 -11.98 -31.66
N GLN A 771 17.15 -11.74 -32.64
CA GLN A 771 17.30 -10.61 -33.56
C GLN A 771 17.25 -9.27 -32.82
N ARG A 772 16.32 -9.10 -31.87
CA ARG A 772 16.19 -7.88 -31.08
C ARG A 772 17.43 -7.63 -30.21
N LEU A 773 17.93 -8.66 -29.54
CA LEU A 773 19.13 -8.59 -28.69
C LEU A 773 20.39 -8.25 -29.49
N ARG A 774 20.55 -8.75 -30.72
CA ARG A 774 21.66 -8.37 -31.61
C ARG A 774 21.71 -6.84 -31.81
N GLY A 775 20.54 -6.20 -31.99
CA GLY A 775 20.44 -4.75 -32.11
C GLY A 775 20.77 -3.99 -30.83
N LEU A 776 20.31 -4.48 -29.67
CA LEU A 776 20.55 -3.84 -28.37
C LEU A 776 22.00 -3.98 -27.88
N LEU A 777 22.64 -5.13 -28.16
CA LEU A 777 24.00 -5.43 -27.72
C LEU A 777 25.08 -4.82 -28.62
N LEU A 778 24.75 -4.45 -29.86
CA LEU A 778 25.72 -3.90 -30.80
C LEU A 778 26.43 -2.63 -30.26
N PRO A 779 25.71 -1.59 -29.78
CA PRO A 779 26.36 -0.43 -29.18
C PRO A 779 27.19 -0.76 -27.94
N VAL A 780 26.79 -1.79 -27.18
CA VAL A 780 27.46 -2.22 -25.93
C VAL A 780 28.79 -2.87 -26.25
N LEU A 781 28.80 -3.83 -27.18
CA LEU A 781 30.01 -4.53 -27.63
C LEU A 781 30.98 -3.60 -28.36
N ALA A 782 30.47 -2.55 -29.02
CA ALA A 782 31.26 -1.53 -29.70
C ALA A 782 31.79 -0.41 -28.79
N SER A 783 31.45 -0.41 -27.49
CA SER A 783 31.91 0.61 -26.55
C SER A 783 33.37 0.37 -26.11
N PRO A 784 34.15 1.42 -25.77
CA PRO A 784 35.50 1.27 -25.21
C PRO A 784 35.47 0.41 -23.94
N VAL A 785 36.48 -0.45 -23.76
CA VAL A 785 36.56 -1.41 -22.64
C VAL A 785 37.73 -1.01 -21.74
N ALA A 786 37.46 -0.73 -20.47
CA ALA A 786 38.52 -0.46 -19.50
C ALA A 786 39.30 -1.75 -19.18
N ALA A 787 40.54 -1.62 -18.72
CA ALA A 787 41.41 -2.77 -18.50
C ALA A 787 40.88 -3.74 -17.42
N ASP A 788 40.17 -3.22 -16.42
CA ASP A 788 39.50 -3.96 -15.36
C ASP A 788 38.18 -4.62 -15.81
N GLU A 789 37.56 -4.13 -16.89
CA GLU A 789 36.34 -4.68 -17.48
C GLU A 789 36.59 -5.79 -18.52
N ILE A 790 37.83 -5.96 -18.98
CA ILE A 790 38.16 -6.79 -20.15
C ILE A 790 37.73 -8.26 -20.00
N VAL A 791 37.79 -8.80 -18.78
CA VAL A 791 37.36 -10.16 -18.49
C VAL A 791 35.84 -10.29 -18.62
N SER A 792 35.09 -9.38 -18.00
CA SER A 792 33.62 -9.34 -18.08
C SER A 792 33.14 -9.13 -19.52
N TRP A 793 33.88 -8.32 -20.29
CA TRP A 793 33.61 -8.12 -21.72
C TRP A 793 33.80 -9.40 -22.54
N TRP A 794 34.92 -10.11 -22.38
CA TRP A 794 35.14 -11.39 -23.06
C TRP A 794 34.11 -12.46 -22.69
N GLN A 795 33.69 -12.49 -21.42
CA GLN A 795 32.62 -13.38 -20.98
C GLN A 795 31.28 -13.06 -21.67
N LEU A 796 30.94 -11.77 -21.81
CA LEU A 796 29.76 -11.35 -22.57
C LEU A 796 29.87 -11.77 -24.03
N VAL A 797 31.00 -11.50 -24.69
CA VAL A 797 31.25 -11.90 -26.08
C VAL A 797 31.06 -13.40 -26.27
N GLY A 798 31.60 -14.22 -25.37
CA GLY A 798 31.41 -15.67 -25.40
C GLY A 798 29.94 -16.09 -25.24
N ARG A 799 29.15 -15.39 -24.42
CA ARG A 799 27.70 -15.65 -24.32
C ARG A 799 26.94 -15.22 -25.56
N VAL A 800 27.31 -14.08 -26.15
CA VAL A 800 26.72 -13.60 -27.38
C VAL A 800 26.99 -14.59 -28.52
N ASP A 801 28.22 -15.08 -28.64
CA ASP A 801 28.55 -16.09 -29.64
C ASP A 801 27.75 -17.39 -29.43
N HIS A 802 27.74 -17.89 -28.20
CA HIS A 802 27.06 -19.13 -27.85
C HIS A 802 25.53 -19.06 -28.02
N TYR A 803 24.90 -17.95 -27.63
CA TYR A 803 23.45 -17.81 -27.65
C TYR A 803 22.90 -17.09 -28.89
N LEU A 804 23.65 -16.20 -29.54
CA LEU A 804 23.18 -15.41 -30.69
C LEU A 804 23.90 -15.75 -32.00
N GLY A 805 25.01 -16.50 -31.96
CA GLY A 805 25.79 -16.96 -33.11
C GLY A 805 26.91 -16.02 -33.58
N ASN A 806 27.78 -16.54 -34.45
CA ASN A 806 29.07 -15.98 -34.91
C ASN A 806 29.06 -14.56 -35.52
N SER A 807 27.89 -13.96 -35.80
CA SER A 807 27.79 -12.65 -36.45
C SER A 807 28.22 -11.47 -35.56
N ALA A 808 28.22 -11.65 -34.24
CA ALA A 808 28.50 -10.57 -33.30
C ALA A 808 30.01 -10.28 -33.09
N LEU A 809 30.86 -11.29 -33.29
CA LEU A 809 32.32 -11.15 -33.20
C LEU A 809 32.90 -10.24 -34.29
N ALA A 810 32.21 -10.13 -35.43
CA ALA A 810 32.57 -9.21 -36.52
C ALA A 810 32.37 -7.72 -36.16
N LEU A 811 31.73 -7.42 -35.03
CA LEU A 811 31.28 -6.07 -34.64
C LEU A 811 32.15 -5.44 -33.54
N VAL A 812 33.27 -6.08 -33.17
CA VAL A 812 34.21 -5.65 -32.12
C VAL A 812 35.26 -4.66 -32.65
N PRO A 813 35.35 -3.42 -32.10
CA PRO A 813 36.37 -2.44 -32.48
C PRO A 813 37.79 -2.94 -32.21
N GLU A 814 38.72 -2.57 -33.08
CA GLU A 814 40.13 -2.98 -33.04
C GLU A 814 40.87 -2.55 -31.74
N ALA A 815 40.38 -1.51 -31.07
CA ALA A 815 40.92 -0.98 -29.82
C ALA A 815 40.80 -1.94 -28.61
N GLY A 816 39.73 -2.75 -28.53
CA GLY A 816 39.58 -3.75 -27.47
C GLY A 816 40.57 -4.92 -27.55
N ARG A 817 41.32 -5.04 -28.67
CA ARG A 817 42.30 -6.11 -28.90
C ARG A 817 43.70 -5.77 -28.38
N ARG A 818 43.97 -4.52 -27.98
CA ARG A 818 45.31 -4.06 -27.54
C ARG A 818 45.23 -3.47 -26.14
N GLY A 819 45.21 -4.32 -25.12
CA GLY A 819 45.33 -3.90 -23.72
C GLY A 819 46.71 -3.27 -23.44
N GLY A 820 46.71 -2.04 -22.93
CA GLY A 820 47.90 -1.36 -22.41
C GLY A 820 47.50 -0.48 -21.23
N ILE A 821 47.96 -0.86 -20.04
CA ILE A 821 47.75 -0.13 -18.77
C ILE A 821 48.98 0.74 -18.56
N ASP A 822 48.86 2.04 -18.83
CA ASP A 822 49.75 3.12 -18.36
C ASP A 822 48.96 4.44 -18.36
N ASP A 823 47.81 4.45 -17.66
CA ASP A 823 46.89 5.60 -17.69
C ASP A 823 46.80 6.28 -16.31
N TRP A 824 47.57 7.35 -16.12
CA TRP A 824 47.45 8.29 -14.98
C TRP A 824 46.00 8.69 -14.62
N PRO A 825 45.07 8.87 -15.59
CA PRO A 825 43.65 9.11 -15.30
C PRO A 825 42.97 8.02 -14.45
N LEU A 826 43.36 6.75 -14.56
CA LEU A 826 42.81 5.65 -13.74
C LEU A 826 43.24 5.75 -12.27
N LEU A 827 44.50 6.12 -12.02
CA LEU A 827 45.02 6.34 -10.66
C LEU A 827 44.36 7.54 -9.98
N PHE A 828 44.12 8.64 -10.71
CA PHE A 828 43.40 9.81 -10.19
C PHE A 828 41.96 9.47 -9.79
N ARG A 829 41.22 8.74 -10.64
CA ARG A 829 39.85 8.26 -10.35
C ARG A 829 39.77 7.45 -9.05
N SER A 830 40.79 6.62 -8.77
CA SER A 830 40.83 5.81 -7.53
C SER A 830 41.04 6.63 -6.25
N ARG A 831 41.65 7.81 -6.34
CA ARG A 831 42.01 8.64 -5.18
C ARG A 831 41.03 9.77 -4.90
N ALA A 832 40.33 10.28 -5.91
CA ALA A 832 39.45 11.45 -5.83
C ALA A 832 38.01 11.12 -5.38
N ALA A 833 37.83 10.12 -4.50
CA ALA A 833 36.51 9.75 -3.99
C ALA A 833 35.87 10.92 -3.22
N GLY A 834 34.60 11.19 -3.50
CA GLY A 834 33.84 12.24 -2.85
C GLY A 834 32.35 11.93 -2.79
N SER A 835 31.68 12.46 -1.77
CA SER A 835 30.23 12.30 -1.59
C SER A 835 29.50 13.64 -1.60
N LEU A 836 28.30 13.65 -2.20
CA LEU A 836 27.44 14.81 -2.26
C LEU A 836 26.66 14.91 -0.94
N LEU A 837 26.62 16.09 -0.32
CA LEU A 837 25.92 16.31 0.95
C LEU A 837 24.60 17.06 0.76
N GLU A 838 24.60 18.15 -0.01
CA GLU A 838 23.46 19.06 -0.07
C GLU A 838 23.48 19.89 -1.37
N MET A 839 22.29 20.23 -1.87
CA MET A 839 22.10 21.17 -2.98
C MET A 839 20.97 22.14 -2.64
N GLU A 840 21.26 23.45 -2.72
CA GLU A 840 20.29 24.50 -2.37
C GLU A 840 20.29 25.60 -3.45
N GLN A 841 19.12 26.10 -3.84
CA GLN A 841 19.03 27.32 -4.65
C GLN A 841 19.03 28.56 -3.75
N ARG A 842 20.05 29.41 -3.85
CA ARG A 842 20.13 30.70 -3.14
C ARG A 842 20.11 31.87 -4.12
N ARG A 843 18.96 32.56 -4.21
CA ARG A 843 18.76 33.71 -5.10
C ARG A 843 19.12 33.40 -6.56
N ALA A 844 20.28 33.86 -7.02
CA ALA A 844 20.77 33.72 -8.39
C ALA A 844 21.81 32.59 -8.55
N ASP A 845 22.10 31.85 -7.49
CA ASP A 845 23.12 30.81 -7.47
C ASP A 845 22.55 29.45 -7.04
N LEU A 846 23.15 28.39 -7.58
CA LEU A 846 23.04 27.02 -7.10
C LEU A 846 24.22 26.74 -6.16
N VAL A 847 23.94 26.45 -4.89
CA VAL A 847 24.96 26.10 -3.90
C VAL A 847 25.01 24.58 -3.75
N VAL A 848 26.20 24.01 -3.89
CA VAL A 848 26.46 22.57 -3.79
C VAL A 848 27.47 22.32 -2.67
N ARG A 849 27.20 21.33 -1.83
CA ARG A 849 28.10 20.90 -0.76
C ARG A 849 28.48 19.44 -0.93
N GLY A 850 29.74 19.11 -0.69
CA GLY A 850 30.24 17.75 -0.78
C GLY A 850 31.48 17.50 0.06
N ARG A 851 31.89 16.23 0.15
CA ARG A 851 33.13 15.77 0.77
C ARG A 851 34.10 15.23 -0.28
N SER A 852 35.39 15.28 0.03
CA SER A 852 36.45 14.67 -0.78
C SER A 852 37.63 14.23 0.08
N THR A 853 38.34 13.21 -0.37
CA THR A 853 39.67 12.83 0.14
C THR A 853 40.76 13.84 -0.25
N LEU A 854 40.55 14.61 -1.34
CA LEU A 854 41.49 15.60 -1.87
C LEU A 854 41.04 17.02 -1.51
N GLY A 855 42.02 17.91 -1.25
CA GLY A 855 41.78 19.29 -0.82
C GLY A 855 41.88 20.32 -1.94
N GLU A 856 41.78 21.59 -1.55
CA GLU A 856 41.70 22.75 -2.46
C GLU A 856 42.88 22.91 -3.43
N ASP A 857 44.05 22.41 -3.05
CA ASP A 857 45.28 22.46 -3.85
C ASP A 857 45.27 21.45 -5.02
N ALA A 858 44.52 20.35 -4.88
CA ALA A 858 44.52 19.24 -5.85
C ALA A 858 43.31 19.27 -6.79
N VAL A 859 42.15 19.68 -6.28
CA VAL A 859 40.87 19.60 -7.01
C VAL A 859 40.04 20.86 -6.83
N GLU A 860 39.16 21.13 -7.79
CA GLU A 860 38.13 22.17 -7.70
C GLU A 860 36.74 21.62 -8.01
N PRO A 861 35.67 22.07 -7.32
CA PRO A 861 34.31 21.63 -7.62
C PRO A 861 33.83 22.24 -8.94
N VAL A 862 33.20 21.39 -9.75
CA VAL A 862 32.63 21.76 -11.05
C VAL A 862 31.26 21.08 -11.24
N LEU A 863 30.45 21.62 -12.14
CA LEU A 863 29.30 20.92 -12.71
C LEU A 863 29.65 20.44 -14.11
N TYR A 864 29.48 19.14 -14.36
CA TYR A 864 29.94 18.47 -15.57
C TYR A 864 28.76 17.93 -16.41
N CYS A 865 28.78 18.14 -17.72
CA CYS A 865 27.78 17.62 -18.67
C CYS A 865 28.38 16.44 -19.46
N GLY A 866 27.84 15.23 -19.28
CA GLY A 866 28.45 13.96 -19.74
C GLY A 866 28.32 13.62 -21.23
N ASP A 867 27.74 14.51 -22.03
CA ASP A 867 27.22 14.22 -23.36
C ASP A 867 28.25 14.46 -24.48
N ARG A 868 29.35 15.17 -24.18
CA ARG A 868 30.37 15.57 -25.16
C ARG A 868 31.78 15.39 -24.57
N ALA A 869 32.63 14.68 -25.31
CA ALA A 869 34.03 14.42 -24.95
C ALA A 869 34.90 15.69 -24.89
N ASP A 870 34.34 16.82 -25.31
CA ASP A 870 34.94 18.13 -25.42
C ASP A 870 34.14 19.17 -24.60
N LEU A 871 34.50 19.26 -23.32
CA LEU A 871 34.50 20.47 -22.47
C LEU A 871 33.21 21.31 -22.39
N VAL A 872 32.38 21.05 -21.37
CA VAL A 872 31.75 22.14 -20.58
C VAL A 872 31.68 21.73 -19.11
N ALA A 873 32.67 22.19 -18.32
CA ALA A 873 32.60 22.18 -16.87
C ALA A 873 32.24 23.60 -16.40
N VAL A 874 31.09 23.79 -15.74
CA VAL A 874 30.79 25.08 -15.09
C VAL A 874 31.61 25.11 -13.81
N ARG A 875 32.49 26.11 -13.71
CA ARG A 875 33.28 26.32 -12.48
C ARG A 875 32.43 27.06 -11.46
N ALA A 876 32.68 26.75 -10.19
CA ALA A 876 32.11 27.51 -9.09
C ALA A 876 32.63 28.96 -9.14
N GLY A 877 31.75 29.94 -8.87
CA GLY A 877 32.13 31.33 -8.70
C GLY A 877 32.81 31.58 -7.35
N GLU A 878 32.39 30.86 -6.31
CA GLU A 878 32.99 30.87 -4.98
C GLU A 878 33.07 29.43 -4.45
N THR A 879 34.17 29.07 -3.80
CA THR A 879 34.31 27.77 -3.11
C THR A 879 34.97 27.96 -1.76
N VAL A 880 34.37 27.39 -0.73
CA VAL A 880 34.89 27.37 0.64
C VAL A 880 35.24 25.94 1.00
N TRP A 881 36.45 25.72 1.52
CA TRP A 881 36.95 24.41 1.96
C TRP A 881 37.16 24.36 3.47
N HIS A 882 36.82 23.23 4.09
CA HIS A 882 37.06 22.95 5.50
C HIS A 882 37.68 21.56 5.66
N ARG A 883 38.75 21.46 6.45
CA ARG A 883 39.39 20.18 6.76
C ARG A 883 38.62 19.45 7.87
N HIS A 884 38.41 18.14 7.72
CA HIS A 884 37.72 17.36 8.74
C HIS A 884 38.58 17.25 10.02
N PRO A 885 38.00 17.33 11.24
CA PRO A 885 38.75 17.25 12.50
C PRO A 885 39.60 15.98 12.66
N ASP A 886 39.15 14.86 12.09
CA ASP A 886 39.80 13.55 12.20
C ASP A 886 40.92 13.31 11.16
N GLY A 887 41.28 14.33 10.37
CA GLY A 887 42.41 14.29 9.44
C GLY A 887 42.20 13.49 8.13
N GLY A 888 41.04 12.83 7.95
CA GLY A 888 40.76 11.91 6.84
C GLY A 888 40.15 12.51 5.55
N GLY A 889 39.98 13.83 5.44
CA GLY A 889 39.42 14.45 4.23
C GLY A 889 39.01 15.91 4.38
N TRP A 890 38.30 16.41 3.37
CA TRP A 890 37.85 17.79 3.21
C TRP A 890 36.34 17.86 2.92
N GLU A 891 35.67 18.88 3.45
CA GLU A 891 34.33 19.30 3.03
C GLU A 891 34.44 20.60 2.24
N TRP A 892 33.65 20.73 1.19
CA TRP A 892 33.60 21.91 0.34
C TRP A 892 32.17 22.40 0.12
N ARG A 893 32.04 23.70 -0.06
CA ARG A 893 30.81 24.38 -0.48
C ARG A 893 31.11 25.25 -1.69
N ALA A 894 30.44 25.01 -2.80
CA ALA A 894 30.64 25.69 -4.06
C ALA A 894 29.36 26.40 -4.53
N SER A 895 29.48 27.64 -5.01
CA SER A 895 28.37 28.42 -5.56
C SER A 895 28.48 28.53 -7.08
N PHE A 896 27.42 28.20 -7.81
CA PHE A 896 27.35 28.22 -9.28
C PHE A 896 26.28 29.22 -9.76
N PRO A 897 26.66 30.29 -10.49
CA PRO A 897 25.69 31.25 -11.01
C PRO A 897 24.69 30.60 -11.97
N ILE A 898 23.39 30.75 -11.70
CA ILE A 898 22.32 30.13 -12.49
C ILE A 898 22.36 30.59 -13.96
N THR A 899 22.78 31.83 -14.22
CA THR A 899 22.91 32.39 -15.57
C THR A 899 23.98 31.68 -16.41
N GLY A 900 24.95 31.02 -15.77
CA GLY A 900 26.01 30.26 -16.42
C GLY A 900 25.71 28.77 -16.56
N LEU A 901 24.59 28.27 -16.04
CA LEU A 901 24.26 26.84 -16.09
C LEU A 901 23.69 26.44 -17.45
N PRO A 902 24.20 25.37 -18.08
CA PRO A 902 23.61 24.82 -19.29
C PRO A 902 22.19 24.33 -19.00
N LEU A 903 21.25 24.85 -19.79
CA LEU A 903 19.84 24.53 -19.66
C LEU A 903 19.52 23.22 -20.39
N HIS A 904 18.63 22.42 -19.81
CA HIS A 904 18.12 21.17 -20.36
C HIS A 904 19.17 20.08 -20.55
N GLN A 905 20.30 20.20 -19.85
CA GLN A 905 21.39 19.24 -19.86
C GLN A 905 21.56 18.65 -18.45
N ALA A 906 21.88 17.36 -18.39
CA ALA A 906 22.18 16.69 -17.13
C ALA A 906 23.56 17.15 -16.65
N MET A 907 23.60 17.79 -15.50
CA MET A 907 24.82 18.24 -14.86
C MET A 907 25.13 17.37 -13.65
N VAL A 908 26.30 16.79 -13.62
CA VAL A 908 26.78 15.98 -12.51
C VAL A 908 27.73 16.81 -11.66
N PRO A 909 27.47 16.98 -10.35
CA PRO A 909 28.47 17.52 -9.44
C PRO A 909 29.74 16.67 -9.50
N ALA A 910 30.88 17.32 -9.70
CA ALA A 910 32.15 16.65 -9.89
C ALA A 910 33.31 17.44 -9.29
N LEU A 911 34.44 16.77 -9.11
CA LEU A 911 35.72 17.36 -8.76
C LEU A 911 36.64 17.27 -9.97
N ARG A 912 37.24 18.40 -10.35
CA ARG A 912 38.21 18.46 -11.44
C ARG A 912 39.62 18.63 -10.90
N GLU A 913 40.53 17.81 -11.38
CA GLU A 913 41.97 17.96 -11.14
C GLU A 913 42.48 19.30 -11.68
N ARG A 914 43.30 20.01 -10.89
CA ARG A 914 43.89 21.28 -11.33
C ARG A 914 45.00 21.11 -12.37
N MET A 915 45.84 20.08 -12.26
CA MET A 915 47.01 19.88 -13.13
C MET A 915 46.72 19.08 -14.40
N GLY A 916 45.98 17.98 -14.30
CA GLY A 916 45.71 17.08 -15.44
C GLY A 916 44.31 17.23 -16.06
N GLY A 917 43.42 18.02 -15.45
CA GLY A 917 42.08 18.30 -15.99
C GLY A 917 41.09 17.14 -15.92
N VAL A 918 41.46 16.01 -15.28
CA VAL A 918 40.58 14.85 -15.10
C VAL A 918 39.40 15.23 -14.20
N VAL A 919 38.18 14.84 -14.61
CA VAL A 919 36.94 15.10 -13.86
C VAL A 919 36.45 13.79 -13.24
N VAL A 920 36.09 13.82 -11.96
CA VAL A 920 35.53 12.68 -11.21
C VAL A 920 34.20 13.10 -10.60
N SER A 921 33.13 12.38 -10.92
CA SER A 921 31.81 12.64 -10.37
C SER A 921 31.79 12.39 -8.85
N VAL A 922 30.98 13.18 -8.17
CA VAL A 922 30.74 13.05 -6.73
C VAL A 922 29.43 12.29 -6.56
N SER A 923 29.46 11.17 -5.84
CA SER A 923 28.29 10.29 -5.69
C SER A 923 27.42 10.68 -4.49
N GLY A 924 26.10 10.62 -4.64
CA GLY A 924 25.15 10.84 -3.55
C GLY A 924 23.81 11.41 -4.02
N GLU A 925 22.77 11.20 -3.22
CA GLU A 925 21.46 11.83 -3.40
C GLU A 925 21.39 13.08 -2.52
N ALA A 926 21.38 14.26 -3.13
CA ALA A 926 21.03 15.49 -2.42
C ALA A 926 19.57 15.85 -2.70
N PRO A 927 18.79 16.27 -1.69
CA PRO A 927 17.42 16.73 -1.90
C PRO A 927 17.40 17.93 -2.85
N VAL A 928 16.46 17.90 -3.78
CA VAL A 928 16.28 18.97 -4.76
C VAL A 928 15.69 20.20 -4.06
N PRO A 929 16.14 21.43 -4.39
CA PRO A 929 15.56 22.64 -3.83
C PRO A 929 14.04 22.67 -3.99
N GLU A 930 13.34 23.05 -2.92
CA GLU A 930 11.88 23.15 -2.92
C GLU A 930 11.39 24.22 -3.91
N TYR A 931 10.37 23.87 -4.68
CA TYR A 931 9.83 24.71 -5.76
C TYR A 931 9.18 26.01 -5.24
N ARG A 932 9.49 27.16 -5.87
CA ARG A 932 8.76 28.42 -5.66
C ARG A 932 8.15 28.94 -6.96
N ARG A 933 6.92 29.49 -6.87
CA ARG A 933 6.13 29.99 -8.01
C ARG A 933 6.86 31.02 -8.88
N ARG A 934 7.82 31.76 -8.31
CA ARG A 934 8.59 32.85 -8.96
C ARG A 934 9.94 32.41 -9.54
N ASP A 935 10.31 31.14 -9.42
CA ASP A 935 11.61 30.69 -9.91
C ASP A 935 11.69 30.76 -11.45
N GLY A 936 12.83 31.24 -11.95
CA GLY A 936 13.14 31.35 -13.38
C GLY A 936 13.72 30.07 -13.98
N VAL A 937 14.11 29.12 -13.13
CA VAL A 937 14.64 27.79 -13.49
C VAL A 937 14.03 26.73 -12.58
N LEU A 938 14.05 25.48 -13.02
CA LEU A 938 13.65 24.32 -12.25
C LEU A 938 14.78 23.31 -12.24
N TYR A 939 14.95 22.64 -11.11
CA TYR A 939 15.90 21.56 -10.93
C TYR A 939 15.15 20.22 -10.98
N GLU A 940 15.62 19.30 -11.80
CA GLU A 940 15.08 17.94 -11.91
C GLU A 940 16.21 16.95 -11.59
N PRO A 941 16.02 16.03 -10.63
CA PRO A 941 17.01 15.01 -10.31
C PRO A 941 16.95 13.88 -11.35
N ALA A 942 18.11 13.37 -11.74
CA ALA A 942 18.24 12.23 -12.64
C ALA A 942 19.46 11.38 -12.25
N GLY A 943 19.29 10.44 -11.31
CA GLY A 943 20.31 9.44 -10.95
C GLY A 943 21.69 10.03 -10.62
N GLY A 944 21.77 10.94 -9.65
CA GLY A 944 23.02 11.65 -9.29
C GLY A 944 23.35 12.86 -10.17
N SER A 945 22.52 13.14 -11.18
CA SER A 945 22.62 14.31 -12.06
C SER A 945 21.50 15.31 -11.78
N LEU A 946 21.74 16.57 -12.15
CA LEU A 946 20.82 17.69 -12.02
C LEU A 946 20.52 18.29 -13.40
N ILE A 947 19.26 18.27 -13.83
CA ILE A 947 18.85 18.98 -15.05
C ILE A 947 18.28 20.33 -14.64
N VAL A 948 18.90 21.41 -15.14
CA VAL A 948 18.35 22.77 -14.97
C VAL A 948 17.48 23.10 -16.16
N ARG A 949 16.16 23.21 -15.95
CA ARG A 949 15.23 23.56 -17.01
C ARG A 949 14.86 25.03 -16.93
N ARG A 950 14.91 25.73 -18.07
CA ARG A 950 14.45 27.12 -18.14
C ARG A 950 12.93 27.15 -17.99
N ARG A 951 12.44 27.95 -17.06
CA ARG A 951 11.01 28.15 -16.88
C ARG A 951 10.59 29.39 -17.67
N ARG A 952 9.87 29.19 -18.78
CA ARG A 952 9.20 30.31 -19.45
C ARG A 952 8.11 30.85 -18.51
N HIS A 953 7.94 32.17 -18.51
CA HIS A 953 6.87 32.85 -17.77
C HIS A 953 5.51 32.16 -18.05
N TRP A 954 4.58 32.20 -17.09
CA TRP A 954 3.31 31.45 -17.17
C TRP A 954 2.46 31.84 -18.38
N GLY A 955 2.51 33.11 -18.82
CA GLY A 955 1.78 33.63 -19.99
C GLY A 955 2.06 32.88 -21.31
N PRO A 956 3.31 32.83 -21.82
CA PRO A 956 3.65 32.06 -23.02
C PRO A 956 3.27 30.58 -23.01
N ARG A 957 3.18 29.95 -21.82
CA ARG A 957 2.73 28.55 -21.67
C ARG A 957 1.22 28.40 -21.81
N ALA A 958 0.43 29.36 -21.31
CA ALA A 958 -1.00 29.42 -21.60
C ALA A 958 -1.23 29.58 -23.11
N VAL A 959 -0.42 30.40 -23.80
CA VAL A 959 -0.48 30.56 -25.25
C VAL A 959 -0.13 29.26 -26.00
N LYS A 960 0.94 28.53 -25.64
CA LYS A 960 1.26 27.23 -26.25
C LYS A 960 0.12 26.22 -26.08
N ARG A 961 -0.49 26.16 -24.89
CA ARG A 961 -1.65 25.29 -24.60
C ARG A 961 -2.85 25.68 -25.46
N GLY A 962 -3.17 26.97 -25.51
CA GLY A 962 -4.22 27.51 -26.38
C GLY A 962 -3.95 27.22 -27.86
N LEU A 963 -2.71 27.32 -28.33
CA LEU A 963 -2.31 26.97 -29.69
C LEU A 963 -2.46 25.48 -29.99
N LEU A 964 -2.16 24.57 -29.06
CA LEU A 964 -2.38 23.14 -29.25
C LEU A 964 -3.87 22.82 -29.39
N ILE A 965 -4.70 23.39 -28.51
CA ILE A 965 -6.16 23.26 -28.54
C ILE A 965 -6.73 23.88 -29.83
N ALA A 966 -6.29 25.08 -30.18
CA ALA A 966 -6.74 25.79 -31.38
C ALA A 966 -6.28 25.11 -32.67
N ARG A 967 -5.03 24.63 -32.74
CA ARG A 967 -4.52 23.87 -33.89
C ARG A 967 -5.34 22.61 -34.12
N ASP A 968 -5.68 21.89 -33.05
CA ASP A 968 -6.50 20.69 -33.11
C ASP A 968 -7.92 21.00 -33.63
N ARG A 969 -8.53 22.10 -33.13
CA ARG A 969 -9.81 22.62 -33.66
C ARG A 969 -9.69 23.03 -35.14
N LEU A 970 -8.65 23.76 -35.54
CA LEU A 970 -8.42 24.25 -36.91
C LEU A 970 -8.11 23.15 -37.91
N SER A 971 -7.25 22.18 -37.58
CA SER A 971 -6.93 21.04 -38.47
C SER A 971 -8.17 20.21 -38.82
N ARG A 972 -9.20 20.27 -37.98
CA ARG A 972 -10.47 19.54 -38.17
C ARG A 972 -11.51 20.33 -38.94
N VAL A 973 -11.48 21.67 -38.87
CA VAL A 973 -12.32 22.54 -39.72
C VAL A 973 -11.79 22.54 -41.16
N VAL A 974 -10.48 22.52 -41.35
CA VAL A 974 -9.85 22.52 -42.68
C VAL A 974 -9.84 21.12 -43.33
N GLY A 975 -10.03 20.06 -42.54
CA GLY A 975 -10.13 18.67 -43.02
C GLY A 975 -11.55 18.16 -43.29
N ARG A 976 -12.58 19.02 -43.20
CA ARG A 976 -13.97 18.69 -43.54
C ARG A 976 -14.31 19.09 -44.97
#